data_AF-A0AAN6UA25-F1
#
_entry.id   AF-A0AAN6UA25-F1
#
_cell.length_a   1.000
_cell.length_b   1.000
_cell.length_c   1.000
_cell.angle_alpha   90.00
_cell.angle_beta   90.00
_cell.angle_gamma   90.00
#
_symmetry.space_group_name_H-M   'P 1'
#
loop_
_entity.id
_entity.type
_entity.pdbx_description
1 polymer ?
#
loop_
_entity_poly.entity_id
_entity_poly.type
_entity_poly.pdbx_seq_one_letter_code
_entity_poly.pdbx_strand_id
1 'polypeptide(L)'
;MRGIQVAQYVKGPHELEVTELPDPEPGPDEYLIEVHAAATNFFDILQIQGKYQHQPPFPWVSGAEFAGVVLATPPNSKKPKFPVGSRVFGATQGAYATKAVAKEVSMLPVPEGWSYKQAAGLFVTAPTSYGALVVRAGVKAGDYVLVHAAAGGVGLAAVQVAKAFGATVIATAGTKRKLEVAKSFGADHVVDYRDEKWPEAVKKLTPRGRGVDIVYDPVGMVDKSTKCTAWNGRILIVGFAAGTIEKVAMNKVLLKNISLVGIHWGQYAVHERETVVTVWQGIMKLIAEGKFRGTEFTDRDFVGLEAVPNALKALGSRETWGKVVVPSPDIASTKPRSPSPQAVKLFSSYIRRTLRSSATGLSVAAAATLSHKSTPYYRNEINTIGKRSMHSKVVVIGSGPAAHTAAIYLARAELKPVLYEGFMANGIAAGGQLTTTTEIENFPGFPEAITGQELMDKMRNQSERFGTTIVSETVARLDLSKRPFEYATEWNPDTVMTADAVILATGASARRLGLPGEDKYWQNGISACAVCDGAVPIFRNKPLVVIGGGDSAAEEAMFLTKYGSHVTVLVRRDKLRASSIMAKRLLSHKKVTVRFNTVGVEVKGDAKGLMSHLVVKDTVTGREETLEANGLFYAIGHDPATNLVRGQLETDEDGYVVTKPGTTLTSVKGVFAAGDVQDKRYRQAITSAGMWCLLLR
;
A
#
# COMPACT_ATOMS: atom_id res chain seq x y z
N MET A 1 18.94 -26.55 -15.42
CA MET A 1 19.47 -25.54 -14.48
C MET A 1 19.03 -25.86 -13.06
N ARG A 2 19.80 -25.41 -12.08
CA ARG A 2 19.40 -25.38 -10.67
C ARG A 2 18.70 -24.06 -10.35
N GLY A 3 17.64 -24.07 -9.55
CA GLY A 3 16.95 -22.85 -9.11
C GLY A 3 16.04 -23.06 -7.91
N ILE A 4 15.50 -21.99 -7.34
CA ILE A 4 14.53 -22.05 -6.24
C ILE A 4 13.14 -21.81 -6.81
N GLN A 5 12.42 -22.89 -7.09
CA GLN A 5 11.06 -22.85 -7.59
C GLN A 5 10.06 -22.73 -6.44
N VAL A 6 9.12 -21.80 -6.57
CA VAL A 6 7.98 -21.63 -5.69
C VAL A 6 6.75 -22.12 -6.42
N ALA A 7 6.16 -23.22 -5.92
CA ALA A 7 4.94 -23.82 -6.47
C ALA A 7 3.68 -23.51 -5.63
N GLN A 8 3.89 -23.05 -4.39
CA GLN A 8 2.87 -22.56 -3.47
C GLN A 8 3.53 -21.55 -2.52
N TYR A 9 2.74 -20.67 -1.89
CA TYR A 9 3.30 -19.73 -0.93
C TYR A 9 3.89 -20.46 0.28
N VAL A 10 5.01 -19.96 0.77
CA VAL A 10 5.73 -20.50 1.93
C VAL A 10 5.56 -19.60 3.15
N LYS A 11 5.67 -20.15 4.36
CA LYS A 11 5.58 -19.36 5.60
C LYS A 11 6.80 -18.46 5.77
N GLY A 12 7.95 -18.82 5.20
CA GLY A 12 9.13 -17.98 5.20
C GLY A 12 10.31 -18.62 4.47
N PRO A 13 11.47 -17.94 4.47
CA PRO A 13 12.62 -18.34 3.63
C PRO A 13 13.17 -19.74 3.92
N HIS A 14 12.94 -20.29 5.11
CA HIS A 14 13.47 -21.59 5.54
C HIS A 14 12.79 -22.79 4.86
N GLU A 15 11.64 -22.58 4.22
CA GLU A 15 10.93 -23.61 3.44
C GLU A 15 11.34 -23.59 1.95
N LEU A 16 12.27 -22.72 1.55
CA LEU A 16 12.77 -22.67 0.17
C LEU A 16 13.80 -23.77 -0.06
N GLU A 17 13.63 -24.51 -1.14
CA GLU A 17 14.51 -25.60 -1.55
C GLU A 17 15.07 -25.35 -2.97
N VAL A 18 16.26 -25.87 -3.22
CA VAL A 18 16.86 -25.85 -4.56
C VAL A 18 16.33 -27.05 -5.34
N THR A 19 15.81 -26.80 -6.53
CA THR A 19 15.26 -27.80 -7.44
C THR A 19 16.05 -27.84 -8.74
N GLU A 20 16.06 -29.01 -9.38
CA GLU A 20 16.53 -29.19 -10.75
C GLU A 20 15.38 -28.87 -11.72
N LEU A 21 15.64 -28.00 -12.68
CA LEU A 21 14.66 -27.47 -13.64
C LEU A 21 15.25 -27.56 -15.07
N PRO A 22 14.42 -27.62 -16.12
CA PRO A 22 14.88 -27.40 -17.48
C PRO A 22 15.58 -26.04 -17.61
N ASP A 23 16.60 -25.95 -18.47
CA ASP A 23 17.19 -24.65 -18.81
C ASP A 23 16.13 -23.76 -19.50
N PRO A 24 16.08 -22.46 -19.18
CA PRO A 24 15.12 -21.57 -19.80
C PRO A 24 15.59 -21.22 -21.22
N GLU A 25 14.66 -21.21 -22.16
CA GLU A 25 14.93 -20.81 -23.53
C GLU A 25 14.61 -19.31 -23.71
N PRO A 26 15.53 -18.50 -24.25
CA PRO A 26 15.28 -17.08 -24.44
C PRO A 26 14.21 -16.86 -25.52
N GLY A 27 13.21 -16.03 -25.22
CA GLY A 27 12.24 -15.54 -26.20
C GLY A 27 12.86 -14.61 -27.27
N PRO A 28 12.03 -14.10 -28.21
CA PRO A 28 12.49 -13.32 -29.37
C PRO A 28 13.24 -12.01 -29.02
N ASP A 29 13.03 -11.45 -27.83
CA ASP A 29 13.63 -10.21 -27.32
C ASP A 29 14.45 -10.42 -26.03
N GLU A 30 14.76 -11.67 -25.70
CA GLU A 30 15.39 -12.05 -24.44
C GLU A 30 16.80 -12.60 -24.62
N TYR A 31 17.61 -12.42 -23.59
CA TYR A 31 18.95 -12.97 -23.47
C TYR A 31 18.93 -14.10 -22.45
N LEU A 32 19.68 -15.18 -22.72
CA LEU A 32 19.96 -16.21 -21.73
C LEU A 32 21.23 -15.82 -20.96
N ILE A 33 21.13 -15.77 -19.64
CA ILE A 33 22.18 -15.33 -18.74
C ILE A 33 22.61 -16.49 -17.83
N GLU A 34 23.91 -16.70 -17.71
CA GLU A 34 24.51 -17.46 -16.62
C GLU A 34 24.61 -16.58 -15.38
N VAL A 35 23.88 -16.92 -14.32
CA VAL A 35 23.80 -16.11 -13.12
C VAL A 35 25.02 -16.39 -12.23
N HIS A 36 25.84 -15.36 -12.06
CA HIS A 36 27.08 -15.42 -11.30
C HIS A 36 26.91 -14.93 -9.86
N ALA A 37 25.96 -14.02 -9.64
CA ALA A 37 25.55 -13.56 -8.32
C ALA A 37 24.09 -13.11 -8.36
N ALA A 38 23.32 -13.47 -7.33
CA ALA A 38 21.95 -13.02 -7.15
C ALA A 38 21.85 -12.15 -5.89
N ALA A 39 21.08 -11.07 -5.92
CA ALA A 39 20.94 -10.17 -4.78
C ALA A 39 19.57 -10.30 -4.13
N THR A 40 19.52 -10.30 -2.80
CA THR A 40 18.27 -10.52 -2.07
C THR A 40 17.56 -9.22 -1.72
N ASN A 41 16.23 -9.23 -1.80
CA ASN A 41 15.37 -8.10 -1.53
C ASN A 41 14.37 -8.41 -0.42
N PHE A 42 13.95 -7.36 0.29
CA PHE A 42 12.89 -7.51 1.28
C PHE A 42 11.57 -7.91 0.61
N PHE A 43 11.30 -7.41 -0.60
CA PHE A 43 10.13 -7.82 -1.35
C PHE A 43 10.19 -9.28 -1.82
N ASP A 44 11.36 -9.90 -1.99
CA ASP A 44 11.45 -11.33 -2.31
C ASP A 44 10.83 -12.16 -1.17
N ILE A 45 11.06 -11.76 0.10
CA ILE A 45 10.46 -12.40 1.28
C ILE A 45 8.94 -12.25 1.27
N LEU A 46 8.43 -11.06 0.91
CA LEU A 46 7.00 -10.82 0.82
C LEU A 46 6.37 -11.60 -0.35
N GLN A 47 7.07 -11.71 -1.48
CA GLN A 47 6.59 -12.39 -2.68
C GLN A 47 6.41 -13.88 -2.41
N ILE A 48 7.42 -14.57 -1.88
CA ILE A 48 7.34 -15.99 -1.54
C ILE A 48 6.26 -16.30 -0.48
N GLN A 49 5.88 -15.31 0.35
CA GLN A 49 4.84 -15.43 1.39
C GLN A 49 3.43 -15.09 0.91
N GLY A 50 3.24 -14.67 -0.35
CA GLY A 50 1.92 -14.22 -0.82
C GLY A 50 1.52 -12.82 -0.34
N LYS A 51 2.45 -12.06 0.25
CA LYS A 51 2.20 -10.75 0.90
C LYS A 51 2.61 -9.54 0.06
N TYR A 52 3.24 -9.74 -1.10
CA TYR A 52 3.63 -8.66 -1.98
C TYR A 52 2.52 -8.29 -2.97
N GLN A 53 2.43 -7.02 -3.36
CA GLN A 53 1.35 -6.49 -4.19
C GLN A 53 1.31 -7.11 -5.60
N HIS A 54 2.46 -7.52 -6.12
CA HIS A 54 2.58 -8.15 -7.44
C HIS A 54 3.11 -9.57 -7.29
N GLN A 55 2.28 -10.55 -7.64
CA GLN A 55 2.63 -11.97 -7.53
C GLN A 55 2.81 -12.63 -8.89
N PRO A 56 3.92 -13.35 -9.13
CA PRO A 56 4.06 -14.20 -10.30
C PRO A 56 3.06 -15.37 -10.24
N PRO A 57 2.61 -15.88 -11.40
CA PRO A 57 1.81 -17.11 -11.43
C PRO A 57 2.65 -18.31 -10.98
N PHE A 58 2.03 -19.26 -10.27
CA PHE A 58 2.68 -20.52 -9.93
C PHE A 58 2.80 -21.46 -11.14
N PRO A 59 3.84 -22.33 -11.18
CA PRO A 59 5.07 -22.20 -10.42
C PRO A 59 5.99 -21.13 -11.04
N TRP A 60 6.82 -20.49 -10.22
CA TRP A 60 7.85 -19.55 -10.72
C TRP A 60 9.20 -19.77 -10.02
N VAL A 61 10.29 -19.28 -10.61
CA VAL A 61 11.61 -19.24 -9.96
C VAL A 61 11.75 -17.92 -9.20
N SER A 62 12.08 -17.98 -7.92
CA SER A 62 12.15 -16.79 -7.06
C SER A 62 13.40 -15.93 -7.32
N GLY A 63 13.41 -14.72 -6.75
CA GLY A 63 14.50 -13.76 -6.86
C GLY A 63 14.40 -12.86 -8.10
N ALA A 64 14.88 -11.61 -7.93
CA ALA A 64 14.74 -10.57 -8.94
C ALA A 64 16.06 -10.02 -9.50
N GLU A 65 17.10 -9.81 -8.69
CA GLU A 65 18.31 -9.13 -9.14
C GLU A 65 19.47 -10.08 -9.38
N PHE A 66 20.20 -9.89 -10.48
CA PHE A 66 21.32 -10.72 -10.86
C PHE A 66 22.51 -9.92 -11.42
N ALA A 67 23.69 -10.54 -11.39
CA ALA A 67 24.80 -10.22 -12.27
C ALA A 67 25.38 -11.52 -12.83
N GLY A 68 25.83 -11.50 -14.09
CA GLY A 68 26.10 -12.71 -14.84
C GLY A 68 26.79 -12.49 -16.19
N VAL A 69 26.84 -13.56 -16.98
CA VAL A 69 27.42 -13.58 -18.32
C VAL A 69 26.35 -13.97 -19.33
N VAL A 70 26.30 -13.28 -20.47
CA VAL A 70 25.40 -13.64 -21.57
C VAL A 70 25.85 -14.96 -22.21
N LEU A 71 24.98 -15.97 -22.19
CA LEU A 71 25.17 -17.26 -22.86
C LEU A 71 24.59 -17.28 -24.27
N ALA A 72 23.41 -16.67 -24.46
CA ALA A 72 22.76 -16.58 -25.76
C ALA A 72 22.08 -15.22 -25.93
N THR A 73 22.06 -14.75 -27.18
CA THR A 73 21.39 -13.51 -27.58
C THR A 73 20.03 -13.81 -28.20
N PRO A 74 19.14 -12.81 -28.36
CA PRO A 74 17.86 -13.01 -29.02
C PRO A 74 18.06 -13.64 -30.42
N PRO A 75 17.33 -14.70 -30.80
CA PRO A 75 17.63 -15.53 -31.97
C PRO A 75 17.75 -14.78 -33.31
N ASN A 76 17.02 -13.66 -33.45
CA ASN A 76 16.98 -12.86 -34.68
C ASN A 76 17.86 -11.60 -34.64
N SER A 77 18.66 -11.41 -33.60
CA SER A 77 19.47 -10.21 -33.43
C SER A 77 20.79 -10.30 -34.21
N LYS A 78 20.93 -9.51 -35.29
CA LYS A 78 22.18 -9.41 -36.07
C LYS A 78 23.29 -8.61 -35.37
N LYS A 79 22.92 -7.73 -34.43
CA LYS A 79 23.83 -6.85 -33.68
C LYS A 79 23.30 -6.68 -32.25
N PRO A 80 23.39 -7.73 -31.41
CA PRO A 80 22.91 -7.66 -30.05
C PRO A 80 23.67 -6.61 -29.26
N LYS A 81 22.96 -5.86 -28.41
CA LYS A 81 23.58 -4.86 -27.52
C LYS A 81 24.59 -5.50 -26.56
N PHE A 82 24.29 -6.72 -26.12
CA PHE A 82 25.14 -7.52 -25.25
C PHE A 82 25.51 -8.84 -25.96
N PRO A 83 26.63 -8.90 -26.71
CA PRO A 83 27.07 -10.16 -27.33
C PRO A 83 27.35 -11.26 -26.29
N VAL A 84 27.35 -12.52 -26.71
CA VAL A 84 27.74 -13.67 -25.86
C VAL A 84 29.10 -13.40 -25.20
N GLY A 85 29.21 -13.74 -23.91
CA GLY A 85 30.38 -13.42 -23.07
C GLY A 85 30.33 -12.05 -22.40
N SER A 86 29.35 -11.20 -22.72
CA SER A 86 29.19 -9.90 -22.05
C SER A 86 28.87 -10.06 -20.57
N ARG A 87 29.54 -9.25 -19.74
CA ARG A 87 29.26 -9.15 -18.29
C ARG A 87 28.12 -8.18 -18.06
N VAL A 88 27.00 -8.66 -17.54
CA VAL A 88 25.79 -7.86 -17.34
C VAL A 88 25.26 -7.96 -15.92
N PHE A 89 24.53 -6.95 -15.48
CA PHE A 89 23.69 -6.99 -14.29
C PHE A 89 22.31 -6.46 -14.64
N GLY A 90 21.29 -6.88 -13.88
CA GLY A 90 19.91 -6.60 -14.24
C GLY A 90 18.92 -7.04 -13.19
N ALA A 91 17.64 -6.90 -13.53
CA ALA A 91 16.56 -7.51 -12.78
C ALA A 91 15.58 -8.25 -13.70
N THR A 92 15.24 -9.48 -13.32
CA THR A 92 14.24 -10.34 -13.95
C THR A 92 13.72 -11.33 -12.92
N GLN A 93 12.47 -11.80 -13.07
CA GLN A 93 11.99 -12.87 -12.21
C GLN A 93 12.80 -14.16 -12.51
N GLY A 94 13.26 -14.84 -11.47
CA GLY A 94 14.03 -16.08 -11.60
C GLY A 94 15.53 -15.95 -11.33
N ALA A 95 15.96 -14.87 -10.67
CA ALA A 95 17.37 -14.66 -10.38
C ALA A 95 17.97 -15.65 -9.35
N TYR A 96 17.16 -16.32 -8.53
CA TYR A 96 17.64 -17.43 -7.67
C TYR A 96 17.73 -18.74 -8.46
N ALA A 97 18.53 -18.70 -9.52
CA ALA A 97 18.87 -19.85 -10.35
C ALA A 97 20.28 -19.71 -10.90
N THR A 98 20.78 -20.79 -11.49
CA THR A 98 22.05 -20.83 -12.23
C THR A 98 21.94 -20.19 -13.62
N LYS A 99 20.74 -20.15 -14.19
CA LYS A 99 20.44 -19.49 -15.47
C LYS A 99 19.14 -18.70 -15.37
N ALA A 100 19.05 -17.59 -16.08
CA ALA A 100 17.84 -16.78 -16.15
C ALA A 100 17.68 -16.14 -17.53
N VAL A 101 16.44 -15.82 -17.91
CA VAL A 101 16.15 -15.02 -19.12
C VAL A 101 15.82 -13.58 -18.72
N ALA A 102 16.37 -12.63 -19.46
CA ALA A 102 16.17 -11.21 -19.20
C ALA A 102 16.03 -10.41 -20.51
N LYS A 103 15.14 -9.43 -20.48
CA LYS A 103 14.97 -8.46 -21.58
C LYS A 103 16.12 -7.47 -21.63
N GLU A 104 16.44 -7.01 -22.83
CA GLU A 104 17.54 -6.04 -23.05
C GLU A 104 17.40 -4.77 -22.19
N VAL A 105 16.16 -4.29 -22.02
CA VAL A 105 15.83 -3.08 -21.25
C VAL A 105 16.05 -3.24 -19.74
N SER A 106 16.09 -4.48 -19.27
CA SER A 106 16.27 -4.82 -17.85
C SER A 106 17.72 -5.18 -17.51
N MET A 107 18.66 -4.85 -18.41
CA MET A 107 20.08 -5.17 -18.26
C MET A 107 20.99 -3.99 -18.56
N LEU A 108 22.10 -3.95 -17.83
CA LEU A 108 23.18 -2.99 -17.97
C LEU A 108 24.53 -3.71 -17.93
N PRO A 109 25.58 -3.16 -18.56
CA PRO A 109 26.91 -3.74 -18.46
C PRO A 109 27.44 -3.61 -17.03
N VAL A 110 28.11 -4.64 -16.52
CA VAL A 110 28.82 -4.55 -15.24
C VAL A 110 29.85 -3.42 -15.31
N PRO A 111 29.86 -2.46 -14.34
CA PRO A 111 30.83 -1.38 -14.36
C PRO A 111 32.27 -1.87 -14.40
N GLU A 112 33.15 -1.09 -15.01
CA GLU A 112 34.56 -1.44 -15.11
C GLU A 112 35.20 -1.59 -13.72
N GLY A 113 35.99 -2.64 -13.53
CA GLY A 113 36.61 -2.98 -12.24
C GLY A 113 35.68 -3.59 -11.19
N TRP A 114 34.36 -3.62 -11.41
CA TRP A 114 33.42 -4.21 -10.45
C TRP A 114 33.34 -5.73 -10.57
N SER A 115 33.18 -6.39 -9.43
CA SER A 115 32.82 -7.81 -9.33
C SER A 115 31.32 -8.02 -9.62
N TYR A 116 30.92 -9.26 -9.90
CA TYR A 116 29.49 -9.61 -10.00
C TYR A 116 28.76 -9.38 -8.67
N LYS A 117 29.43 -9.63 -7.53
CA LYS A 117 28.86 -9.39 -6.19
C LYS A 117 28.47 -7.92 -6.01
N GLN A 118 29.35 -7.00 -6.40
CA GLN A 118 29.08 -5.55 -6.36
C GLN A 118 27.96 -5.13 -7.30
N ALA A 119 27.94 -5.67 -8.52
CA ALA A 119 26.98 -5.27 -9.55
C ALA A 119 25.57 -5.82 -9.31
N ALA A 120 25.44 -7.04 -8.77
CA ALA A 120 24.15 -7.70 -8.56
C ALA A 120 23.21 -6.90 -7.65
N GLY A 121 23.76 -6.13 -6.70
CA GLY A 121 22.98 -5.33 -5.77
C GLY A 121 22.49 -3.98 -6.27
N LEU A 122 22.86 -3.59 -7.49
CA LEU A 122 22.79 -2.21 -7.96
C LEU A 122 21.44 -1.86 -8.60
N PHE A 123 20.77 -2.83 -9.26
CA PHE A 123 19.70 -2.58 -10.22
C PHE A 123 18.42 -1.97 -9.61
N VAL A 124 18.10 -2.32 -8.37
CA VAL A 124 16.94 -1.78 -7.65
C VAL A 124 17.37 -0.65 -6.72
N THR A 125 18.50 -0.82 -6.01
CA THR A 125 18.85 0.07 -4.90
C THR A 125 19.27 1.46 -5.35
N ALA A 126 20.24 1.55 -6.28
CA ALA A 126 20.77 2.81 -6.75
C ALA A 126 19.73 3.70 -7.44
N PRO A 127 18.90 3.20 -8.37
CA PRO A 127 17.93 4.08 -9.01
C PRO A 127 16.74 4.44 -8.13
N THR A 128 16.37 3.62 -7.15
CA THR A 128 15.40 4.04 -6.13
C THR A 128 15.92 5.27 -5.39
N SER A 129 17.18 5.24 -4.92
CA SER A 129 17.77 6.37 -4.20
C SER A 129 18.03 7.59 -5.08
N TYR A 130 18.56 7.39 -6.29
CA TYR A 130 18.83 8.46 -7.23
C TYR A 130 17.54 9.12 -7.72
N GLY A 131 16.53 8.34 -8.12
CA GLY A 131 15.22 8.85 -8.52
C GLY A 131 14.54 9.61 -7.38
N ALA A 132 14.63 9.14 -6.14
CA ALA A 132 14.06 9.82 -5.00
C ALA A 132 14.75 11.17 -4.74
N LEU A 133 16.08 11.17 -4.61
CA LEU A 133 16.82 12.35 -4.20
C LEU A 133 16.99 13.37 -5.33
N VAL A 134 17.30 12.93 -6.54
CA VAL A 134 17.63 13.82 -7.65
C VAL A 134 16.38 14.21 -8.43
N VAL A 135 15.57 13.24 -8.85
CA VAL A 135 14.41 13.52 -9.72
C VAL A 135 13.24 14.08 -8.91
N ARG A 136 12.88 13.41 -7.80
CA ARG A 136 11.70 13.77 -7.00
C ARG A 136 12.01 14.83 -5.95
N ALA A 137 13.19 14.79 -5.34
CA ALA A 137 13.60 15.70 -4.28
C ALA A 137 14.57 16.81 -4.71
N GLY A 138 15.07 16.82 -5.94
CA GLY A 138 15.94 17.90 -6.45
C GLY A 138 17.08 18.27 -5.49
N VAL A 139 17.74 17.27 -4.90
CA VAL A 139 18.85 17.47 -3.95
C VAL A 139 19.95 18.31 -4.58
N LYS A 140 20.49 19.25 -3.82
CA LYS A 140 21.54 20.17 -4.27
C LYS A 140 22.56 20.45 -3.18
N ALA A 141 23.66 21.10 -3.59
CA ALA A 141 24.71 21.49 -2.67
C ALA A 141 24.17 22.41 -1.57
N GLY A 142 24.56 22.12 -0.32
CA GLY A 142 24.10 22.86 0.86
C GLY A 142 22.80 22.35 1.50
N ASP A 143 22.08 21.43 0.87
CA ASP A 143 20.94 20.77 1.52
C ASP A 143 21.41 19.91 2.70
N TYR A 144 20.59 19.85 3.75
CA TYR A 144 20.71 18.85 4.81
C TYR A 144 19.74 17.70 4.53
N VAL A 145 20.28 16.49 4.43
CA VAL A 145 19.51 15.27 4.11
C VAL A 145 19.56 14.31 5.29
N LEU A 146 18.39 14.00 5.86
CA LEU A 146 18.24 12.93 6.84
C LEU A 146 17.97 11.62 6.11
N VAL A 147 18.79 10.59 6.34
CA VAL A 147 18.59 9.26 5.76
C VAL A 147 18.25 8.27 6.87
N HIS A 148 17.02 7.76 6.86
CA HIS A 148 16.59 6.70 7.78
C HIS A 148 17.04 5.32 7.31
N ALA A 149 17.30 4.44 8.30
CA ALA A 149 17.89 3.13 8.08
C ALA A 149 19.10 3.19 7.12
N ALA A 150 19.97 4.19 7.32
CA ALA A 150 21.03 4.56 6.40
C ALA A 150 22.01 3.42 6.08
N ALA A 151 22.14 2.44 6.99
CA ALA A 151 22.99 1.28 6.79
C ALA A 151 22.35 0.18 5.93
N GLY A 152 21.09 0.28 5.49
CA GLY A 152 20.47 -0.67 4.56
C GLY A 152 20.87 -0.43 3.10
N GLY A 153 20.56 -1.34 2.19
CA GLY A 153 20.94 -1.24 0.77
C GLY A 153 20.53 0.09 0.09
N VAL A 154 19.25 0.46 0.19
CA VAL A 154 18.77 1.76 -0.32
C VAL A 154 19.21 2.96 0.52
N GLY A 155 19.52 2.75 1.81
CA GLY A 155 20.05 3.78 2.69
C GLY A 155 21.45 4.20 2.29
N LEU A 156 22.35 3.24 2.06
CA LEU A 156 23.73 3.49 1.66
C LEU A 156 23.82 4.08 0.26
N ALA A 157 22.93 3.67 -0.65
CA ALA A 157 22.80 4.31 -1.95
C ALA A 157 22.35 5.78 -1.80
N ALA A 158 21.38 6.08 -0.94
CA ALA A 158 20.92 7.44 -0.67
C ALA A 158 22.01 8.34 -0.04
N VAL A 159 22.80 7.81 0.90
CA VAL A 159 23.94 8.54 1.48
C VAL A 159 24.91 8.96 0.37
N GLN A 160 25.34 8.02 -0.47
CA GLN A 160 26.30 8.30 -1.54
C GLN A 160 25.76 9.31 -2.56
N VAL A 161 24.51 9.16 -2.99
CA VAL A 161 23.86 10.10 -3.92
C VAL A 161 23.78 11.49 -3.31
N ALA A 162 23.28 11.64 -2.08
CA ALA A 162 23.20 12.95 -1.44
C ALA A 162 24.58 13.62 -1.31
N LYS A 163 25.61 12.86 -0.92
CA LYS A 163 26.99 13.37 -0.84
C LYS A 163 27.55 13.76 -2.20
N ALA A 164 27.28 12.99 -3.25
CA ALA A 164 27.74 13.30 -4.61
C ALA A 164 27.17 14.63 -5.13
N PHE A 165 26.02 15.06 -4.62
CA PHE A 165 25.37 16.34 -4.94
C PHE A 165 25.70 17.47 -3.95
N GLY A 166 26.65 17.25 -3.03
CA GLY A 166 27.15 18.28 -2.12
C GLY A 166 26.25 18.54 -0.89
N ALA A 167 25.36 17.62 -0.55
CA ALA A 167 24.55 17.73 0.66
C ALA A 167 25.35 17.35 1.92
N THR A 168 24.88 17.85 3.07
CA THR A 168 25.26 17.35 4.40
C THR A 168 24.30 16.24 4.79
N VAL A 169 24.81 15.04 5.09
CA VAL A 169 24.02 13.85 5.35
C VAL A 169 24.03 13.52 6.84
N ILE A 170 22.83 13.45 7.42
CA ILE A 170 22.59 12.94 8.78
C ILE A 170 21.98 11.55 8.63
N ALA A 171 22.71 10.51 9.04
CA ALA A 171 22.28 9.12 8.92
C ALA A 171 21.69 8.60 10.23
N THR A 172 20.61 7.83 10.17
CA THR A 172 20.10 7.09 11.33
C THR A 172 20.20 5.58 11.17
N ALA A 173 20.58 4.90 12.25
CA ALA A 173 20.63 3.45 12.34
C ALA A 173 20.48 2.97 13.80
N GLY A 174 20.12 1.70 13.99
CA GLY A 174 19.80 1.15 15.32
C GLY A 174 20.94 0.43 16.02
N THR A 175 22.18 0.46 15.51
CA THR A 175 23.34 -0.13 16.21
C THR A 175 24.60 0.68 15.91
N LYS A 176 25.58 0.66 16.83
CA LYS A 176 26.87 1.33 16.64
C LYS A 176 27.58 0.87 15.36
N ARG A 177 27.61 -0.44 15.08
CA ARG A 177 28.18 -0.99 13.84
C ARG A 177 27.54 -0.37 12.60
N LYS A 178 26.21 -0.27 12.56
CA LYS A 178 25.48 0.28 11.42
C LYS A 178 25.69 1.79 11.25
N LEU A 179 25.82 2.53 12.35
CA LEU A 179 26.19 3.95 12.30
C LEU A 179 27.58 4.15 11.69
N GLU A 180 28.57 3.33 12.10
CA GLU A 180 29.92 3.39 11.53
C GLU A 180 29.95 2.98 10.06
N VAL A 181 29.13 2.00 9.64
CA VAL A 181 28.94 1.67 8.23
C VAL A 181 28.41 2.89 7.47
N ALA A 182 27.36 3.56 7.96
CA ALA A 182 26.82 4.75 7.29
C ALA A 182 27.86 5.88 7.15
N LYS A 183 28.69 6.13 8.18
CA LYS A 183 29.83 7.07 8.08
C LYS A 183 30.83 6.67 7.01
N SER A 184 31.18 5.38 6.95
CA SER A 184 32.16 4.89 5.98
C SER A 184 31.71 5.08 4.51
N PHE A 185 30.41 5.28 4.28
CA PHE A 185 29.80 5.59 2.99
C PHE A 185 29.55 7.09 2.75
N GLY A 186 29.96 7.95 3.68
CA GLY A 186 30.00 9.40 3.51
C GLY A 186 29.03 10.19 4.39
N ALA A 187 28.29 9.58 5.31
CA ALA A 187 27.45 10.33 6.24
C ALA A 187 28.32 11.24 7.15
N ASP A 188 27.98 12.54 7.21
CA ASP A 188 28.71 13.53 8.00
C ASP A 188 28.37 13.40 9.50
N HIS A 189 27.12 13.05 9.79
CA HIS A 189 26.63 12.84 11.14
C HIS A 189 25.84 11.55 11.25
N VAL A 190 25.81 10.98 12.46
CA VAL A 190 25.04 9.77 12.76
C VAL A 190 24.22 9.94 14.03
N VAL A 191 23.02 9.37 14.03
CA VAL A 191 22.08 9.42 15.15
C VAL A 191 21.47 8.03 15.37
N ASP A 192 21.48 7.54 16.61
CA ASP A 192 20.77 6.30 16.96
C ASP A 192 19.27 6.59 17.06
N TYR A 193 18.47 6.01 16.16
CA TYR A 193 17.02 6.25 16.16
C TYR A 193 16.29 5.57 17.32
N ARG A 194 16.95 4.70 18.09
CA ARG A 194 16.37 4.07 19.28
C ARG A 194 16.27 5.04 20.45
N ASP A 195 17.04 6.13 20.43
CA ASP A 195 16.80 7.27 21.32
C ASP A 195 15.56 8.02 20.83
N GLU A 196 14.51 8.10 21.63
CA GLU A 196 13.27 8.79 21.27
C GLU A 196 13.48 10.28 20.97
N LYS A 197 14.57 10.88 21.46
CA LYS A 197 14.98 12.27 21.23
C LYS A 197 15.83 12.46 19.98
N TRP A 198 15.88 11.47 19.10
CA TRP A 198 16.60 11.57 17.83
C TRP A 198 16.16 12.78 16.97
N PRO A 199 14.86 13.20 16.91
CA PRO A 199 14.50 14.37 16.11
C PRO A 199 15.16 15.66 16.62
N GLU A 200 15.29 15.82 17.93
CA GLU A 200 15.99 16.93 18.57
C GLU A 200 17.49 16.88 18.28
N ALA A 201 18.09 15.68 18.34
CA ALA A 201 19.49 15.48 17.96
C ALA A 201 19.74 15.87 16.49
N VAL A 202 18.86 15.46 15.57
CA VAL A 202 18.93 15.86 14.16
C VAL A 202 18.85 17.38 14.02
N LYS A 203 17.90 18.05 14.69
CA LYS A 203 17.80 19.52 14.63
C LYS A 203 19.09 20.19 15.11
N LYS A 204 19.69 19.74 16.20
CA LYS A 204 20.93 20.32 16.75
C LYS A 204 22.11 20.28 15.76
N LEU A 205 22.12 19.31 14.84
CA LEU A 205 23.14 19.18 13.81
C LEU A 205 22.91 20.11 12.60
N THR A 206 21.75 20.76 12.52
CA THR A 206 21.40 21.67 11.43
C THR A 206 21.64 23.13 11.83
N PRO A 207 21.93 24.03 10.87
CA PRO A 207 22.20 25.44 11.17
C PRO A 207 21.04 26.07 11.94
N ARG A 208 21.36 26.66 13.10
CA ARG A 208 20.39 27.31 14.01
C ARG A 208 19.22 26.42 14.42
N GLY A 209 19.37 25.09 14.38
CA GLY A 209 18.30 24.17 14.76
C GLY A 209 17.13 24.11 13.77
N ARG A 210 17.30 24.57 12.53
CA ARG A 210 16.19 24.75 11.57
C ARG A 210 15.54 23.45 11.10
N GLY A 211 16.24 22.33 11.18
CA GLY A 211 15.83 21.04 10.61
C GLY A 211 16.44 20.77 9.22
N VAL A 212 16.14 19.60 8.69
CA VAL A 212 16.67 19.10 7.41
C VAL A 212 15.78 19.51 6.24
N ASP A 213 16.38 19.69 5.05
CA ASP A 213 15.67 20.06 3.83
C ASP A 213 14.98 18.85 3.20
N ILE A 214 15.62 17.68 3.29
CA ILE A 214 15.12 16.44 2.71
C ILE A 214 15.20 15.32 3.75
N VAL A 215 14.15 14.52 3.86
CA VAL A 215 14.16 13.26 4.59
C VAL A 215 14.01 12.12 3.58
N TYR A 216 14.86 11.12 3.67
CA TYR A 216 14.78 9.87 2.91
C TYR A 216 14.32 8.75 3.83
N ASP A 217 13.10 8.26 3.64
CA ASP A 217 12.44 7.35 4.58
C ASP A 217 12.00 6.03 3.93
N PRO A 218 12.81 4.95 4.06
CA PRO A 218 12.43 3.60 3.66
C PRO A 218 11.73 2.81 4.78
N VAL A 219 11.45 3.42 5.94
CA VAL A 219 11.02 2.74 7.17
C VAL A 219 9.55 2.99 7.49
N GLY A 220 9.07 4.23 7.31
CA GLY A 220 7.75 4.68 7.76
C GLY A 220 7.82 5.45 9.09
N MET A 221 8.66 6.47 9.15
CA MET A 221 8.89 7.37 10.29
C MET A 221 8.56 8.84 9.96
N VAL A 222 7.69 9.09 8.98
CA VAL A 222 7.27 10.40 8.47
C VAL A 222 6.76 11.31 9.58
N ASP A 223 5.87 10.85 10.47
CA ASP A 223 5.31 11.72 11.52
C ASP A 223 6.39 12.23 12.47
N LYS A 224 7.33 11.38 12.88
CA LYS A 224 8.47 11.82 13.71
C LYS A 224 9.42 12.72 12.92
N SER A 225 9.67 12.40 11.65
CA SER A 225 10.49 13.21 10.74
C SER A 225 9.98 14.63 10.56
N THR A 226 8.66 14.85 10.58
CA THR A 226 8.10 16.21 10.49
C THR A 226 8.60 17.12 11.64
N LYS A 227 8.98 16.57 12.79
CA LYS A 227 9.50 17.35 13.93
C LYS A 227 10.86 17.98 13.63
N CYS A 228 11.71 17.29 12.86
CA CYS A 228 13.05 17.74 12.48
C CYS A 228 13.19 18.15 11.02
N THR A 229 12.09 18.20 10.26
CA THR A 229 12.07 18.76 8.90
C THR A 229 11.97 20.28 8.95
N ALA A 230 12.72 20.96 8.08
CA ALA A 230 12.71 22.41 7.93
C ALA A 230 11.44 22.92 7.22
N TRP A 231 11.23 24.25 7.26
CA TRP A 231 10.22 24.91 6.44
C TRP A 231 10.49 24.64 4.95
N ASN A 232 9.43 24.34 4.17
CA ASN A 232 9.51 23.90 2.77
C ASN A 232 10.27 22.57 2.53
N GLY A 233 10.51 21.77 3.58
CA GLY A 233 11.22 20.51 3.47
C GLY A 233 10.41 19.42 2.74
N ARG A 234 11.10 18.38 2.27
CA ARG A 234 10.50 17.27 1.52
C ARG A 234 10.77 15.95 2.24
N ILE A 235 9.74 15.18 2.52
CA ILE A 235 9.86 13.83 3.08
C ILE A 235 9.58 12.84 1.96
N LEU A 236 10.60 12.09 1.58
CA LEU A 236 10.56 11.05 0.57
C LEU A 236 10.13 9.74 1.21
N ILE A 237 8.96 9.26 0.82
CA ILE A 237 8.38 7.98 1.27
C ILE A 237 8.83 6.92 0.28
N VAL A 238 9.81 6.11 0.69
CA VAL A 238 10.48 5.10 -0.13
C VAL A 238 9.95 3.70 0.16
N GLY A 239 9.53 3.45 1.40
CA GLY A 239 8.99 2.17 1.81
C GLY A 239 8.61 2.13 3.28
N PHE A 240 8.06 1.00 3.70
CA PHE A 240 7.57 0.77 5.05
C PHE A 240 8.29 -0.42 5.69
N ALA A 241 9.63 -0.40 5.69
CA ALA A 241 10.42 -1.52 6.19
C ALA A 241 10.12 -1.88 7.66
N ALA A 242 9.53 -0.95 8.44
CA ALA A 242 9.01 -1.21 9.78
C ALA A 242 7.84 -2.22 9.81
N GLY A 243 7.11 -2.38 8.70
CA GLY A 243 5.92 -3.22 8.59
C GLY A 243 4.61 -2.50 8.91
N THR A 244 4.66 -1.22 9.23
CA THR A 244 3.50 -0.39 9.59
C THR A 244 3.38 0.81 8.67
N ILE A 245 2.19 1.05 8.12
CA ILE A 245 1.86 2.30 7.43
C ILE A 245 1.39 3.31 8.49
N GLU A 246 2.10 4.43 8.62
CA GLU A 246 1.87 5.35 9.73
C GLU A 246 0.73 6.35 9.46
N LYS A 247 0.06 6.76 10.54
CA LYS A 247 -0.85 7.91 10.52
C LYS A 247 -0.06 9.19 10.74
N VAL A 248 -0.01 10.05 9.74
CA VAL A 248 0.75 11.32 9.79
C VAL A 248 -0.15 12.46 10.30
N ALA A 249 0.35 13.23 11.27
CA ALA A 249 -0.34 14.43 11.73
C ALA A 249 -0.22 15.56 10.69
N MET A 250 -1.20 15.67 9.79
CA MET A 250 -1.17 16.59 8.64
C MET A 250 -1.10 18.07 9.01
N ASN A 251 -1.50 18.46 10.22
CA ASN A 251 -1.28 19.82 10.72
C ASN A 251 0.22 20.18 10.74
N LYS A 252 1.13 19.24 11.03
CA LYS A 252 2.58 19.51 11.00
C LYS A 252 3.10 19.76 9.58
N VAL A 253 2.50 19.06 8.61
CA VAL A 253 2.79 19.23 7.19
C VAL A 253 2.37 20.63 6.74
N LEU A 254 1.14 21.03 7.09
CA LEU A 254 0.61 22.37 6.83
C LEU A 254 1.47 23.47 7.46
N LEU A 255 1.78 23.36 8.76
CA LEU A 255 2.47 24.41 9.52
C LEU A 255 3.92 24.67 9.10
N LYS A 256 4.54 23.73 8.37
CA LYS A 256 5.92 23.86 7.88
C LYS A 256 6.02 23.86 6.35
N ASN A 257 4.89 23.86 5.66
CA ASN A 257 4.79 23.70 4.21
C ASN A 257 5.61 22.50 3.69
N ILE A 258 5.53 21.37 4.40
CA ILE A 258 6.28 20.16 4.06
C ILE A 258 5.62 19.48 2.85
N SER A 259 6.42 18.99 1.91
CA SER A 259 5.95 18.11 0.85
C SER A 259 6.17 16.64 1.24
N LEU A 260 5.11 15.82 1.18
CA LEU A 260 5.23 14.37 1.28
C LEU A 260 5.29 13.79 -0.13
N VAL A 261 6.36 13.07 -0.45
CA VAL A 261 6.67 12.67 -1.83
C VAL A 261 6.94 11.17 -1.89
N GLY A 262 6.01 10.41 -2.48
CA GLY A 262 6.21 8.98 -2.72
C GLY A 262 7.18 8.71 -3.88
N ILE A 263 7.85 7.56 -3.83
CA ILE A 263 8.56 6.97 -4.97
C ILE A 263 8.23 5.49 -5.09
N HIS A 264 7.92 5.06 -6.33
CA HIS A 264 7.75 3.65 -6.66
C HIS A 264 8.56 3.34 -7.91
N TRP A 265 9.84 2.97 -7.73
CA TRP A 265 10.81 2.88 -8.83
C TRP A 265 10.36 1.96 -9.96
N GLY A 266 9.82 0.78 -9.64
CA GLY A 266 9.39 -0.19 -10.65
C GLY A 266 8.35 0.36 -11.65
N GLN A 267 7.54 1.33 -11.24
CA GLN A 267 6.49 1.90 -12.10
C GLN A 267 7.01 2.92 -13.10
N TYR A 268 8.24 3.43 -12.94
CA TYR A 268 8.86 4.27 -13.97
C TYR A 268 9.07 3.53 -15.29
N ALA A 269 9.31 2.21 -15.25
CA ALA A 269 9.42 1.41 -16.47
C ALA A 269 8.11 1.33 -17.30
N VAL A 270 6.98 1.65 -16.67
CA VAL A 270 5.65 1.67 -17.30
C VAL A 270 5.25 3.09 -17.69
N HIS A 271 5.32 4.03 -16.74
CA HIS A 271 4.73 5.35 -16.89
C HIS A 271 5.70 6.43 -17.40
N GLU A 272 7.00 6.27 -17.18
CA GLU A 272 8.02 7.30 -17.46
C GLU A 272 9.36 6.68 -17.89
N ARG A 273 9.35 5.93 -19.00
CA ARG A 273 10.53 5.17 -19.47
C ARG A 273 11.77 6.02 -19.71
N GLU A 274 11.60 7.26 -20.14
CA GLU A 274 12.72 8.19 -20.40
C GLU A 274 13.44 8.59 -19.11
N THR A 275 12.70 8.72 -18.01
CA THR A 275 13.26 9.00 -16.69
C THR A 275 14.15 7.84 -16.24
N VAL A 276 13.82 6.59 -16.56
CA VAL A 276 14.67 5.42 -16.26
C VAL A 276 16.05 5.55 -16.90
N VAL A 277 16.10 5.96 -18.16
CA VAL A 277 17.36 6.18 -18.89
C VAL A 277 18.18 7.29 -18.25
N THR A 278 17.54 8.42 -17.93
CA THR A 278 18.19 9.58 -17.30
C THR A 278 18.78 9.23 -15.93
N VAL A 279 18.04 8.48 -15.12
CA VAL A 279 18.50 8.02 -13.80
C VAL A 279 19.73 7.11 -13.93
N TRP A 280 19.69 6.14 -14.84
CA TRP A 280 20.83 5.24 -15.05
C TRP A 280 22.07 5.95 -15.59
N GLN A 281 21.91 6.93 -16.49
CA GLN A 281 23.02 7.77 -16.94
C GLN A 281 23.66 8.53 -15.77
N GLY A 282 22.84 9.08 -14.87
CA GLY A 282 23.31 9.74 -13.66
C GLY A 282 24.10 8.81 -12.73
N ILE A 283 23.56 7.63 -12.46
CA ILE A 283 24.22 6.62 -11.60
C ILE A 283 25.56 6.18 -12.20
N MET A 284 25.57 5.85 -13.50
CA MET A 284 26.80 5.43 -14.18
C MET A 284 27.86 6.54 -14.20
N LYS A 285 27.45 7.81 -14.32
CA LYS A 285 28.35 8.95 -14.18
C LYS A 285 28.95 9.02 -12.77
N LEU A 286 28.15 8.84 -11.71
CA LEU A 286 28.66 8.84 -10.34
C LEU A 286 29.65 7.69 -10.08
N ILE A 287 29.39 6.50 -10.65
CA ILE A 287 30.31 5.36 -10.57
C ILE A 287 31.63 5.69 -11.29
N ALA A 288 31.57 6.22 -12.51
CA ALA A 288 32.76 6.59 -13.28
C ALA A 288 33.60 7.69 -12.60
N GLU A 289 32.95 8.62 -11.89
CA GLU A 289 33.61 9.67 -11.09
C GLU A 289 34.13 9.16 -9.74
N GLY A 290 33.93 7.89 -9.40
CA GLY A 290 34.33 7.31 -8.10
C GLY A 290 33.50 7.80 -6.91
N LYS A 291 32.34 8.43 -7.17
CA LYS A 291 31.41 8.97 -6.16
C LYS A 291 30.36 7.97 -5.70
N PHE A 292 30.29 6.81 -6.34
CA PHE A 292 29.38 5.72 -5.97
C PHE A 292 30.11 4.37 -6.05
N ARG A 293 30.03 3.57 -4.98
CA ARG A 293 30.57 2.22 -4.87
C ARG A 293 29.47 1.21 -4.47
N GLY A 294 29.78 -0.07 -4.63
CA GLY A 294 28.93 -1.18 -4.23
C GLY A 294 28.52 -1.11 -2.75
N THR A 295 27.32 -1.60 -2.45
CA THR A 295 26.70 -1.60 -1.11
C THR A 295 26.58 -3.01 -0.54
N GLU A 296 27.29 -3.99 -1.10
CA GLU A 296 27.19 -5.40 -0.71
C GLU A 296 27.60 -5.62 0.75
N PHE A 297 26.86 -6.49 1.44
CA PHE A 297 27.15 -6.94 2.78
C PHE A 297 28.39 -7.85 2.78
N THR A 298 29.36 -7.54 3.64
CA THR A 298 30.63 -8.28 3.69
C THR A 298 30.95 -8.90 5.06
N ASP A 299 30.11 -8.73 6.08
CA ASP A 299 30.42 -9.28 7.41
C ASP A 299 30.21 -10.81 7.47
N ARG A 300 29.47 -11.39 6.51
CA ARG A 300 29.28 -12.83 6.32
C ARG A 300 29.00 -13.15 4.86
N ASP A 301 29.57 -14.24 4.37
CA ASP A 301 29.29 -14.74 3.02
C ASP A 301 28.12 -15.72 2.99
N PHE A 302 27.35 -15.63 1.90
CA PHE A 302 26.28 -16.56 1.53
C PHE A 302 26.62 -17.07 0.14
N VAL A 303 27.03 -18.33 -0.01
CA VAL A 303 27.54 -18.85 -1.28
C VAL A 303 26.67 -20.00 -1.75
N GLY A 304 26.28 -20.00 -3.02
CA GLY A 304 25.41 -21.02 -3.61
C GLY A 304 23.93 -20.80 -3.33
N LEU A 305 23.08 -21.42 -4.15
CA LEU A 305 21.62 -21.28 -4.07
C LEU A 305 21.07 -21.76 -2.71
N GLU A 306 21.73 -22.75 -2.11
CA GLU A 306 21.43 -23.31 -0.79
C GLU A 306 21.58 -22.28 0.34
N ALA A 307 22.35 -21.21 0.11
CA ALA A 307 22.50 -20.13 1.08
C ALA A 307 21.40 -19.07 0.99
N VAL A 308 20.58 -19.05 -0.07
CA VAL A 308 19.50 -18.06 -0.27
C VAL A 308 18.49 -18.03 0.89
N PRO A 309 17.98 -19.17 1.42
CA PRO A 309 17.14 -19.19 2.62
C PRO A 309 17.74 -18.40 3.79
N ASN A 310 19.01 -18.66 4.08
CA ASN A 310 19.74 -18.03 5.17
C ASN A 310 20.03 -16.55 4.89
N ALA A 311 20.33 -16.20 3.64
CA ALA A 311 20.54 -14.82 3.20
C ALA A 311 19.26 -13.98 3.37
N LEU A 312 18.11 -14.51 2.96
CA LEU A 312 16.80 -13.89 3.15
C LEU A 312 16.42 -13.79 4.62
N LYS A 313 16.70 -14.81 5.44
CA LYS A 313 16.50 -14.76 6.90
C LYS A 313 17.35 -13.67 7.56
N ALA A 314 18.63 -13.57 7.21
CA ALA A 314 19.53 -12.54 7.72
C ALA A 314 19.09 -11.12 7.31
N LEU A 315 18.57 -10.98 6.09
CA LEU A 315 17.95 -9.74 5.63
C LEU A 315 16.68 -9.40 6.44
N GLY A 316 15.75 -10.35 6.58
CA GLY A 316 14.46 -10.16 7.25
C GLY A 316 14.58 -9.88 8.75
N SER A 317 15.56 -10.49 9.42
CA SER A 317 15.91 -10.23 10.83
C SER A 317 16.65 -8.92 11.05
N ARG A 318 16.99 -8.19 9.97
CA ARG A 318 17.73 -6.93 10.00
C ARG A 318 19.11 -7.07 10.66
N GLU A 319 19.73 -8.24 10.63
CA GLU A 319 21.08 -8.46 11.14
C GLU A 319 22.16 -7.88 10.20
N THR A 320 21.82 -7.71 8.93
CA THR A 320 22.73 -7.26 7.89
C THR A 320 22.78 -5.74 7.73
N TRP A 321 23.81 -5.26 7.03
CA TRP A 321 23.89 -3.92 6.45
C TRP A 321 24.02 -4.06 4.93
N GLY A 322 23.71 -3.00 4.19
CA GLY A 322 23.86 -2.98 2.74
C GLY A 322 22.94 -3.98 2.04
N LYS A 323 23.44 -4.52 0.93
CA LYS A 323 22.75 -5.48 0.09
C LYS A 323 23.30 -6.88 0.33
N VAL A 324 22.45 -7.82 0.69
CA VAL A 324 22.86 -9.22 0.82
C VAL A 324 22.91 -9.84 -0.58
N VAL A 325 24.06 -10.38 -0.96
CA VAL A 325 24.31 -10.96 -2.28
C VAL A 325 24.82 -12.38 -2.12
N VAL A 326 24.29 -13.28 -2.95
CA VAL A 326 24.60 -14.71 -2.99
C VAL A 326 25.35 -15.02 -4.29
N PRO A 327 26.70 -15.01 -4.28
CA PRO A 327 27.49 -15.48 -5.42
C PRO A 327 27.35 -16.99 -5.67
N SER A 328 27.55 -17.38 -6.93
CA SER A 328 27.74 -18.77 -7.34
C SER A 328 29.02 -19.37 -6.71
N PRO A 329 29.06 -20.67 -6.37
CA PRO A 329 30.21 -21.33 -5.77
C PRO A 329 31.51 -21.15 -6.57
N ASP A 330 31.43 -21.17 -7.89
CA ASP A 330 32.60 -21.10 -8.79
C ASP A 330 33.29 -19.73 -8.80
N ILE A 331 32.66 -18.70 -8.23
CA ILE A 331 33.09 -17.30 -8.33
C ILE A 331 33.56 -16.74 -7.00
N ALA A 332 33.24 -17.41 -5.89
CA ALA A 332 33.65 -17.01 -4.54
C ALA A 332 35.19 -16.84 -4.38
N SER A 333 35.99 -17.34 -5.34
CA SER A 333 37.46 -17.34 -5.31
C SER A 333 38.16 -16.38 -6.29
N THR A 334 37.47 -15.61 -7.15
CA THR A 334 38.13 -14.88 -8.25
C THR A 334 38.33 -13.38 -7.98
N LYS A 335 39.60 -12.95 -7.87
CA LYS A 335 40.02 -11.53 -7.88
C LYS A 335 39.71 -10.87 -9.25
N PRO A 336 39.47 -9.55 -9.31
CA PRO A 336 39.23 -8.84 -10.57
C PRO A 336 40.43 -9.00 -11.53
N ARG A 337 40.18 -9.49 -12.75
CA ARG A 337 41.17 -9.60 -13.83
C ARG A 337 41.23 -8.29 -14.65
N SER A 338 42.44 -7.94 -15.09
CA SER A 338 42.76 -6.79 -15.94
C SER A 338 42.09 -6.87 -17.33
N PRO A 339 41.81 -5.72 -17.97
CA PRO A 339 40.91 -5.64 -19.14
C PRO A 339 41.49 -6.21 -20.43
N SER A 340 40.60 -6.66 -21.33
CA SER A 340 40.95 -6.99 -22.72
C SER A 340 40.78 -5.76 -23.65
N PRO A 341 41.61 -5.62 -24.70
CA PRO A 341 41.65 -4.41 -25.53
C PRO A 341 40.38 -4.11 -26.36
N GLN A 342 39.43 -5.03 -26.45
CA GLN A 342 38.19 -4.85 -27.21
C GLN A 342 37.12 -4.04 -26.45
N ALA A 343 37.16 -4.00 -25.11
CA ALA A 343 36.22 -3.21 -24.31
C ALA A 343 36.42 -1.69 -24.47
N VAL A 344 37.64 -1.25 -24.81
CA VAL A 344 38.03 0.16 -24.95
C VAL A 344 37.38 0.84 -26.17
N LYS A 345 37.01 0.07 -27.21
CA LYS A 345 36.43 0.63 -28.44
C LYS A 345 34.93 0.91 -28.37
N LEU A 346 34.18 0.18 -27.53
CA LEU A 346 32.71 0.35 -27.43
C LEU A 346 32.31 1.59 -26.61
N PHE A 347 33.15 2.03 -25.67
CA PHE A 347 32.86 3.15 -24.78
C PHE A 347 33.17 4.53 -25.42
N SER A 348 34.25 4.61 -26.22
CA SER A 348 34.70 5.86 -26.83
C SER A 348 33.87 6.29 -28.05
N SER A 349 33.24 5.36 -28.78
CA SER A 349 32.40 5.69 -29.95
C SER A 349 31.04 6.27 -29.57
N TYR A 350 30.52 5.96 -28.38
CA TYR A 350 29.23 6.45 -27.92
C TYR A 350 29.33 7.92 -27.47
N ILE A 351 30.34 8.27 -26.67
CA ILE A 351 30.56 9.65 -26.18
C ILE A 351 30.79 10.63 -27.33
N ARG A 352 31.54 10.23 -28.38
CA ARG A 352 31.80 11.10 -29.54
C ARG A 352 30.59 11.32 -30.44
N ARG A 353 29.61 10.41 -30.44
CA ARG A 353 28.46 10.47 -31.37
C ARG A 353 27.32 11.34 -30.83
N THR A 354 27.16 11.44 -29.50
CA THR A 354 26.22 12.36 -28.84
C THR A 354 26.77 13.77 -28.65
N LEU A 355 28.10 13.96 -28.60
CA LEU A 355 28.72 15.28 -28.52
C LEU A 355 28.72 16.07 -29.84
N ARG A 356 28.50 15.40 -30.99
CA ARG A 356 28.44 16.07 -32.31
C ARG A 356 27.05 16.56 -32.69
N SER A 357 25.98 16.12 -32.04
CA SER A 357 24.60 16.53 -32.37
C SER A 357 24.10 17.76 -31.60
N SER A 358 24.92 18.36 -30.72
CA SER A 358 24.56 19.56 -29.94
C SER A 358 25.51 20.74 -30.14
N ALA A 359 26.46 20.66 -31.07
CA ALA A 359 27.38 21.75 -31.37
C ALA A 359 26.91 22.58 -32.57
N THR A 360 25.91 23.43 -32.37
CA THR A 360 25.82 24.72 -33.09
C THR A 360 25.48 25.82 -32.09
N GLY A 361 26.53 26.54 -31.69
CA GLY A 361 26.54 27.92 -31.18
C GLY A 361 25.58 28.29 -30.04
N LEU A 362 26.12 28.48 -28.83
CA LEU A 362 26.13 29.80 -28.21
C LEU A 362 27.16 29.86 -27.06
N SER A 363 27.88 30.96 -27.03
CA SER A 363 29.07 31.24 -26.25
C SER A 363 28.80 31.45 -24.76
N VAL A 364 29.76 31.04 -23.94
CA VAL A 364 29.88 31.39 -22.53
C VAL A 364 30.33 32.85 -22.42
N ALA A 365 29.43 33.79 -22.14
CA ALA A 365 29.66 35.06 -21.42
C ALA A 365 28.44 35.99 -21.51
N ALA A 366 27.56 35.97 -20.50
CA ALA A 366 26.72 37.10 -20.07
C ALA A 366 25.92 36.67 -18.83
N ALA A 367 26.60 36.50 -17.71
CA ALA A 367 25.97 36.58 -16.40
C ALA A 367 25.89 38.06 -16.01
N ALA A 368 24.77 38.42 -15.38
CA ALA A 368 24.41 39.71 -14.78
C ALA A 368 23.58 40.67 -15.65
N THR A 369 22.50 41.14 -15.00
CA THR A 369 21.50 42.14 -15.41
C THR A 369 20.42 41.68 -16.38
N LEU A 370 19.26 41.28 -15.82
CA LEU A 370 17.97 41.93 -16.11
C LEU A 370 16.92 41.52 -15.07
N SER A 371 16.30 42.55 -14.50
CA SER A 371 15.25 42.54 -13.50
C SER A 371 13.91 42.01 -14.04
N HIS A 372 13.10 41.46 -13.13
CA HIS A 372 11.66 41.15 -13.20
C HIS A 372 10.92 41.28 -14.54
N LYS A 373 10.27 40.17 -14.94
CA LYS A 373 8.81 40.09 -15.07
C LYS A 373 8.34 38.63 -15.11
N SER A 374 7.61 38.27 -14.07
CA SER A 374 6.80 37.06 -13.98
C SER A 374 5.58 37.17 -14.89
N THR A 375 5.47 36.29 -15.89
CA THR A 375 4.18 35.92 -16.51
C THR A 375 4.27 34.53 -17.15
N PRO A 376 3.16 33.77 -17.20
CA PRO A 376 3.15 32.31 -17.16
C PRO A 376 3.08 31.69 -18.57
N TYR A 377 3.98 30.76 -18.86
CA TYR A 377 3.90 29.88 -20.03
C TYR A 377 3.64 28.45 -19.56
N TYR A 378 2.36 28.11 -19.37
CA TYR A 378 1.80 26.75 -19.52
C TYR A 378 0.28 26.88 -19.63
N ARG A 379 -0.16 27.44 -20.76
CA ARG A 379 -1.52 27.28 -21.27
C ARG A 379 -1.40 27.20 -22.79
N ASN A 380 -2.01 26.17 -23.37
CA ASN A 380 -2.11 25.85 -24.79
C ASN A 380 -1.02 24.94 -25.36
N GLU A 381 -1.13 23.65 -25.04
CA GLU A 381 -0.99 22.58 -26.04
C GLU A 381 -1.79 21.32 -25.64
N ILE A 382 -3.00 21.52 -25.11
CA ILE A 382 -4.04 20.48 -25.07
C ILE A 382 -5.18 21.00 -25.94
N ASN A 383 -5.12 20.68 -27.24
CA ASN A 383 -6.28 20.59 -28.12
C ASN A 383 -5.78 20.08 -29.48
N THR A 384 -5.66 18.76 -29.63
CA THR A 384 -6.11 17.95 -30.79
C THR A 384 -5.57 16.51 -30.69
N ILE A 385 -5.86 15.83 -29.59
CA ILE A 385 -6.07 14.38 -29.59
C ILE A 385 -7.43 14.20 -28.91
N GLY A 386 -8.42 13.70 -29.65
CA GLY A 386 -9.82 13.72 -29.23
C GLY A 386 -10.03 13.14 -27.83
N LYS A 387 -10.82 13.85 -27.01
CA LYS A 387 -11.45 13.35 -25.79
C LYS A 387 -12.14 12.01 -26.12
N ARG A 388 -11.49 10.88 -25.85
CA ARG A 388 -12.21 9.61 -25.78
C ARG A 388 -12.97 9.60 -24.47
N SER A 389 -14.26 9.93 -24.51
CA SER A 389 -15.18 9.66 -23.41
C SER A 389 -15.18 8.16 -23.14
N MET A 390 -14.77 7.73 -21.95
CA MET A 390 -14.91 6.34 -21.54
C MET A 390 -16.39 6.08 -21.22
N HIS A 391 -17.00 5.13 -21.92
CA HIS A 391 -18.42 4.78 -21.79
C HIS A 391 -18.55 3.32 -21.33
N SER A 392 -19.42 3.07 -20.35
CA SER A 392 -19.71 1.74 -19.80
C SER A 392 -21.20 1.41 -19.95
N LYS A 393 -21.56 0.18 -20.36
CA LYS A 393 -22.98 -0.21 -20.37
C LYS A 393 -23.59 -0.16 -18.97
N VAL A 394 -22.83 -0.60 -17.98
CA VAL A 394 -23.25 -0.60 -16.57
C VAL A 394 -22.06 -0.33 -15.68
N VAL A 395 -22.26 0.54 -14.69
CA VAL A 395 -21.28 0.82 -13.64
C VAL A 395 -21.84 0.44 -12.28
N VAL A 396 -21.04 -0.28 -11.49
CA VAL A 396 -21.32 -0.58 -10.09
C VAL A 396 -20.48 0.36 -9.24
N ILE A 397 -21.11 1.12 -8.34
CA ILE A 397 -20.44 2.08 -7.47
C ILE A 397 -20.59 1.61 -6.03
N GLY A 398 -19.46 1.31 -5.41
CA GLY A 398 -19.37 0.72 -4.08
C GLY A 398 -18.71 -0.64 -4.11
N SER A 399 -18.57 -1.23 -2.93
CA SER A 399 -17.88 -2.51 -2.71
C SER A 399 -18.72 -3.43 -1.82
N GLY A 400 -18.09 -4.45 -1.23
CA GLY A 400 -18.78 -5.37 -0.35
C GLY A 400 -19.66 -6.38 -1.11
N PRO A 401 -20.40 -7.23 -0.38
CA PRO A 401 -21.06 -8.38 -0.98
C PRO A 401 -22.09 -8.03 -2.06
N ALA A 402 -22.82 -6.92 -1.89
CA ALA A 402 -23.81 -6.46 -2.87
C ALA A 402 -23.16 -6.07 -4.21
N ALA A 403 -22.06 -5.31 -4.17
CA ALA A 403 -21.36 -4.86 -5.38
C ALA A 403 -20.74 -6.02 -6.15
N HIS A 404 -20.07 -6.95 -5.44
CA HIS A 404 -19.42 -8.08 -6.10
C HIS A 404 -20.42 -9.08 -6.67
N THR A 405 -21.53 -9.34 -5.97
CA THR A 405 -22.62 -10.13 -6.55
C THR A 405 -23.18 -9.41 -7.78
N ALA A 406 -23.34 -8.08 -7.73
CA ALA A 406 -23.78 -7.31 -8.90
C ALA A 406 -22.88 -7.49 -10.12
N ALA A 407 -21.58 -7.28 -9.92
CA ALA A 407 -20.57 -7.48 -10.94
C ALA A 407 -20.59 -8.90 -11.52
N ILE A 408 -20.64 -9.94 -10.68
CA ILE A 408 -20.65 -11.34 -11.15
C ILE A 408 -21.84 -11.62 -12.06
N TYR A 409 -23.04 -11.22 -11.66
CA TYR A 409 -24.25 -11.50 -12.42
C TYR A 409 -24.32 -10.70 -13.73
N LEU A 410 -23.90 -9.43 -13.71
CA LEU A 410 -23.80 -8.61 -14.92
C LEU A 410 -22.76 -9.14 -15.90
N ALA A 411 -21.62 -9.60 -15.39
CA ALA A 411 -20.57 -10.18 -16.20
C ALA A 411 -21.03 -11.49 -16.86
N ARG A 412 -21.74 -12.34 -16.12
CA ARG A 412 -22.40 -13.55 -16.67
C ARG A 412 -23.49 -13.25 -17.70
N ALA A 413 -24.08 -12.07 -17.67
CA ALA A 413 -25.02 -11.58 -18.68
C ALA A 413 -24.31 -10.87 -19.85
N GLU A 414 -22.98 -10.98 -19.97
CA GLU A 414 -22.16 -10.41 -21.05
C GLU A 414 -22.25 -8.88 -21.15
N LEU A 415 -22.57 -8.19 -20.04
CA LEU A 415 -22.69 -6.73 -19.98
C LEU A 415 -21.37 -6.01 -19.72
N LYS A 416 -20.27 -6.76 -19.48
CA LYS A 416 -18.91 -6.25 -19.23
C LYS A 416 -18.90 -5.09 -18.20
N PRO A 417 -19.36 -5.35 -16.95
CA PRO A 417 -19.50 -4.31 -15.95
C PRO A 417 -18.16 -3.71 -15.52
N VAL A 418 -18.19 -2.42 -15.18
CA VAL A 418 -17.10 -1.74 -14.47
C VAL A 418 -17.54 -1.52 -13.02
N LEU A 419 -16.74 -1.97 -12.06
CA LEU A 419 -17.00 -1.80 -10.63
C LEU A 419 -15.97 -0.83 -10.04
N TYR A 420 -16.45 0.26 -9.44
CA TYR A 420 -15.63 1.19 -8.67
C TYR A 420 -15.76 0.87 -7.18
N GLU A 421 -14.75 0.19 -6.62
CA GLU A 421 -14.80 -0.34 -5.25
C GLU A 421 -14.51 0.73 -4.18
N GLY A 422 -13.99 1.90 -4.60
CA GLY A 422 -13.53 2.96 -3.70
C GLY A 422 -12.14 2.68 -3.13
N PHE A 423 -11.30 3.70 -3.00
CA PHE A 423 -9.98 3.55 -2.35
C PHE A 423 -10.11 3.66 -0.82
N MET A 424 -10.73 4.76 -0.37
CA MET A 424 -11.07 5.05 1.04
C MET A 424 -12.42 5.77 1.12
N ALA A 425 -13.42 5.26 0.40
CA ALA A 425 -14.74 5.88 0.32
C ALA A 425 -15.38 5.98 1.71
N ASN A 426 -15.79 7.20 2.10
CA ASN A 426 -16.27 7.51 3.46
C ASN A 426 -15.29 7.11 4.59
N GLY A 427 -13.98 7.10 4.32
CA GLY A 427 -12.96 6.70 5.28
C GLY A 427 -12.85 5.18 5.48
N ILE A 428 -13.48 4.38 4.62
CA ILE A 428 -13.49 2.91 4.69
C ILE A 428 -12.83 2.36 3.41
N ALA A 429 -11.95 1.37 3.57
CA ALA A 429 -11.27 0.72 2.45
C ALA A 429 -12.23 -0.08 1.55
N ALA A 430 -11.76 -0.45 0.35
CA ALA A 430 -12.45 -1.36 -0.55
C ALA A 430 -12.88 -2.65 0.18
N GLY A 431 -14.14 -3.07 0.00
CA GLY A 431 -14.77 -4.17 0.71
C GLY A 431 -15.70 -3.72 1.84
N GLY A 432 -15.68 -2.43 2.20
CA GLY A 432 -16.62 -1.81 3.14
C GLY A 432 -16.37 -2.25 4.59
N GLN A 433 -17.35 -1.99 5.48
CA GLN A 433 -17.23 -2.32 6.90
C GLN A 433 -16.94 -3.81 7.15
N LEU A 434 -17.36 -4.69 6.25
CA LEU A 434 -17.16 -6.13 6.37
C LEU A 434 -15.68 -6.50 6.43
N THR A 435 -14.78 -5.74 5.79
CA THR A 435 -13.32 -5.99 5.87
C THR A 435 -12.76 -5.91 7.29
N THR A 436 -13.45 -5.19 8.18
CA THR A 436 -13.06 -5.06 9.58
C THR A 436 -13.57 -6.21 10.46
N THR A 437 -14.48 -7.04 9.94
CA THR A 437 -15.06 -8.17 10.68
C THR A 437 -14.03 -9.29 10.83
N THR A 438 -13.81 -9.69 12.08
CA THR A 438 -12.80 -10.70 12.45
C THR A 438 -13.24 -12.12 12.08
N GLU A 439 -14.50 -12.47 12.31
CA GLU A 439 -15.01 -13.84 12.13
C GLU A 439 -16.45 -13.81 11.59
N ILE A 440 -16.71 -14.58 10.53
CA ILE A 440 -18.03 -14.72 9.89
C ILE A 440 -18.37 -16.20 9.82
N GLU A 441 -19.38 -16.61 10.59
CA GLU A 441 -19.87 -18.00 10.65
C GLU A 441 -21.20 -18.19 9.88
N ASN A 442 -21.83 -17.10 9.43
CA ASN A 442 -23.19 -17.09 8.89
C ASN A 442 -23.26 -16.82 7.39
N PHE A 443 -22.15 -16.96 6.66
CA PHE A 443 -22.11 -16.84 5.20
C PHE A 443 -22.01 -18.23 4.55
N PRO A 444 -23.08 -18.72 3.88
CA PRO A 444 -23.08 -20.04 3.27
C PRO A 444 -21.99 -20.23 2.20
N GLY A 445 -21.46 -21.45 2.10
CA GLY A 445 -20.38 -21.79 1.17
C GLY A 445 -19.01 -21.94 1.83
N PHE A 446 -18.92 -21.67 3.14
CA PHE A 446 -17.72 -21.88 3.95
C PHE A 446 -18.06 -22.83 5.11
N PRO A 447 -17.42 -24.02 5.19
CA PRO A 447 -17.68 -24.98 6.26
C PRO A 447 -17.14 -24.53 7.62
N GLU A 448 -16.07 -23.73 7.59
CA GLU A 448 -15.45 -23.10 8.76
C GLU A 448 -15.67 -21.59 8.70
N ALA A 449 -15.50 -20.91 9.84
CA ALA A 449 -15.58 -19.45 9.90
C ALA A 449 -14.56 -18.79 8.95
N ILE A 450 -14.97 -17.69 8.32
CA ILE A 450 -14.13 -16.92 7.39
C ILE A 450 -13.95 -15.49 7.91
N THR A 451 -12.77 -14.90 7.71
CA THR A 451 -12.58 -13.48 8.04
C THR A 451 -13.29 -12.59 7.02
N GLY A 452 -13.69 -11.39 7.44
CA GLY A 452 -14.35 -10.45 6.55
C GLY A 452 -13.47 -10.00 5.37
N GLN A 453 -12.17 -9.79 5.62
CA GLN A 453 -11.20 -9.51 4.56
C GLN A 453 -11.11 -10.67 3.55
N GLU A 454 -10.98 -11.91 4.03
CA GLU A 454 -10.85 -13.07 3.15
C GLU A 454 -12.12 -13.31 2.33
N LEU A 455 -13.31 -13.17 2.94
CA LEU A 455 -14.57 -13.24 2.22
C LEU A 455 -14.61 -12.20 1.09
N MET A 456 -14.20 -10.97 1.37
CA MET A 456 -14.20 -9.93 0.35
C MET A 456 -13.20 -10.18 -0.78
N ASP A 457 -11.99 -10.62 -0.45
CA ASP A 457 -10.98 -10.97 -1.44
C ASP A 457 -11.45 -12.12 -2.34
N LYS A 458 -12.10 -13.15 -1.77
CA LYS A 458 -12.68 -14.25 -2.56
C LYS A 458 -13.80 -13.76 -3.50
N MET A 459 -14.70 -12.89 -3.04
CA MET A 459 -15.74 -12.31 -3.89
C MET A 459 -15.16 -11.41 -4.99
N ARG A 460 -14.14 -10.61 -4.67
CA ARG A 460 -13.41 -9.77 -5.64
C ARG A 460 -12.75 -10.59 -6.74
N ASN A 461 -12.00 -11.62 -6.35
CA ASN A 461 -11.37 -12.56 -7.27
C ASN A 461 -12.41 -13.25 -8.18
N GLN A 462 -13.59 -13.58 -7.63
CA GLN A 462 -14.67 -14.15 -8.41
C GLN A 462 -15.23 -13.15 -9.44
N SER A 463 -15.44 -11.88 -9.06
CA SER A 463 -15.88 -10.82 -10.00
C SER A 463 -14.89 -10.64 -11.16
N GLU A 464 -13.59 -10.57 -10.89
CA GLU A 464 -12.54 -10.45 -11.91
C GLU A 464 -12.50 -11.67 -12.83
N ARG A 465 -12.57 -12.88 -12.25
CA ARG A 465 -12.59 -14.14 -13.02
C ARG A 465 -13.73 -14.20 -14.03
N PHE A 466 -14.90 -13.63 -13.71
CA PHE A 466 -16.04 -13.57 -14.63
C PHE A 466 -15.97 -12.43 -15.64
N GLY A 467 -14.92 -11.59 -15.62
CA GLY A 467 -14.69 -10.54 -16.61
C GLY A 467 -15.14 -9.14 -16.19
N THR A 468 -15.37 -8.91 -14.89
CA THR A 468 -15.61 -7.55 -14.37
C THR A 468 -14.32 -6.75 -14.39
N THR A 469 -14.37 -5.51 -14.88
CA THR A 469 -13.26 -4.56 -14.70
C THR A 469 -13.42 -3.87 -13.34
N ILE A 470 -12.50 -4.12 -12.42
CA ILE A 470 -12.52 -3.48 -11.08
C ILE A 470 -11.54 -2.32 -11.06
N VAL A 471 -12.02 -1.16 -10.60
CA VAL A 471 -11.24 0.07 -10.46
C VAL A 471 -11.22 0.47 -8.99
N SER A 472 -10.03 0.46 -8.38
CA SER A 472 -9.81 0.83 -6.98
C SER A 472 -9.74 2.35 -6.78
N GLU A 473 -10.80 3.04 -7.17
CA GLU A 473 -10.92 4.51 -7.07
C GLU A 473 -12.34 4.90 -6.61
N THR A 474 -12.47 6.01 -5.90
CA THR A 474 -13.76 6.52 -5.44
C THR A 474 -14.44 7.36 -6.53
N VAL A 475 -15.73 7.11 -6.78
CA VAL A 475 -16.55 8.00 -7.61
C VAL A 475 -16.90 9.24 -6.80
N ALA A 476 -16.39 10.41 -7.23
CA ALA A 476 -16.56 11.69 -6.54
C ALA A 476 -17.84 12.42 -6.95
N ARG A 477 -18.26 12.26 -8.21
CA ARG A 477 -19.44 12.92 -8.78
C ARG A 477 -20.24 11.94 -9.62
N LEU A 478 -21.56 12.01 -9.49
CA LEU A 478 -22.53 11.29 -10.31
C LEU A 478 -23.68 12.24 -10.65
N ASP A 479 -24.03 12.33 -11.93
CA ASP A 479 -25.12 13.13 -12.46
C ASP A 479 -26.16 12.21 -13.13
N LEU A 480 -27.33 12.14 -12.50
CA LEU A 480 -28.47 11.33 -12.90
C LEU A 480 -29.53 12.10 -13.70
N SER A 481 -29.32 13.40 -13.97
CA SER A 481 -30.30 14.27 -14.61
C SER A 481 -30.48 14.04 -16.11
N LYS A 482 -29.53 13.35 -16.75
CA LYS A 482 -29.47 13.10 -18.20
C LYS A 482 -28.93 11.70 -18.51
N ARG A 483 -29.12 11.27 -19.75
CA ARG A 483 -28.67 9.95 -20.24
C ARG A 483 -27.74 10.09 -21.47
N PRO A 484 -26.67 9.28 -21.58
CA PRO A 484 -26.16 8.36 -20.55
C PRO A 484 -25.73 9.12 -19.29
N PHE A 485 -25.82 8.47 -18.13
CA PHE A 485 -25.47 9.09 -16.85
C PHE A 485 -24.00 9.46 -16.85
N GLU A 486 -23.64 10.58 -16.22
CA GLU A 486 -22.27 11.06 -16.18
C GLU A 486 -21.67 10.87 -14.79
N TYR A 487 -20.40 10.46 -14.73
CA TYR A 487 -19.69 10.35 -13.47
C TYR A 487 -18.20 10.68 -13.64
N ALA A 488 -17.57 11.05 -12.52
CA ALA A 488 -16.14 11.35 -12.44
C ALA A 488 -15.58 10.83 -11.12
N THR A 489 -14.30 10.45 -11.13
CA THR A 489 -13.61 9.87 -9.98
C THR A 489 -12.75 10.90 -9.24
N GLU A 490 -12.34 10.60 -8.01
CA GLU A 490 -11.54 11.50 -7.16
C GLU A 490 -10.18 11.89 -7.77
N TRP A 491 -9.49 10.97 -8.45
CA TRP A 491 -8.19 11.24 -9.06
C TRP A 491 -8.31 11.85 -10.46
N ASN A 492 -9.49 11.77 -11.09
CA ASN A 492 -9.74 12.30 -12.43
C ASN A 492 -11.02 13.16 -12.50
N PRO A 493 -11.14 14.26 -11.71
CA PRO A 493 -12.37 15.04 -11.60
C PRO A 493 -12.79 15.73 -12.91
N ASP A 494 -11.82 16.04 -13.77
CA ASP A 494 -12.05 16.70 -15.07
C ASP A 494 -12.41 15.71 -16.19
N THR A 495 -12.29 14.40 -15.94
CA THR A 495 -12.62 13.36 -16.92
C THR A 495 -14.05 12.88 -16.71
N VAL A 496 -14.94 13.30 -17.61
CA VAL A 496 -16.34 12.84 -17.60
C VAL A 496 -16.44 11.48 -18.29
N MET A 497 -16.85 10.48 -17.53
CA MET A 497 -17.20 9.15 -18.01
C MET A 497 -18.71 9.01 -18.08
N THR A 498 -19.20 8.05 -18.87
CA THR A 498 -20.64 7.85 -19.05
C THR A 498 -21.08 6.42 -18.81
N ALA A 499 -22.31 6.21 -18.34
CA ALA A 499 -22.91 4.88 -18.20
C ALA A 499 -24.41 4.84 -18.55
N ASP A 500 -24.87 3.75 -19.19
CA ASP A 500 -26.31 3.57 -19.47
C ASP A 500 -27.11 3.20 -18.21
N ALA A 501 -26.49 2.46 -17.29
CA ALA A 501 -27.06 2.06 -16.01
C ALA A 501 -26.06 2.19 -14.85
N VAL A 502 -26.58 2.50 -13.66
CA VAL A 502 -25.79 2.66 -12.43
C VAL A 502 -26.35 1.77 -11.33
N ILE A 503 -25.48 1.09 -10.60
CA ILE A 503 -25.84 0.31 -9.42
C ILE A 503 -25.13 0.90 -8.21
N LEU A 504 -25.92 1.37 -7.26
CA LEU A 504 -25.44 1.91 -6.00
C LEU A 504 -25.38 0.77 -4.97
N ALA A 505 -24.16 0.43 -4.58
CA ALA A 505 -23.83 -0.53 -3.54
C ALA A 505 -22.84 0.08 -2.55
N THR A 506 -23.04 1.36 -2.21
CA THR A 506 -22.12 2.17 -1.40
C THR A 506 -22.20 1.88 0.11
N GLY A 507 -23.18 1.08 0.52
CA GLY A 507 -23.35 0.60 1.90
C GLY A 507 -23.81 1.67 2.90
N ALA A 508 -23.65 1.36 4.19
CA ALA A 508 -23.90 2.26 5.31
C ALA A 508 -22.79 2.11 6.36
N SER A 509 -22.57 3.17 7.15
CA SER A 509 -21.57 3.21 8.22
C SER A 509 -22.25 3.22 9.59
N ALA A 510 -21.79 2.40 10.53
CA ALA A 510 -22.30 2.43 11.90
C ALA A 510 -21.93 3.77 12.57
N ARG A 511 -22.89 4.39 13.24
CA ARG A 511 -22.60 5.58 14.05
C ARG A 511 -21.77 5.17 15.25
N ARG A 512 -20.74 5.96 15.53
CA ARG A 512 -19.82 5.77 16.65
C ARG A 512 -19.89 6.96 17.61
N LEU A 513 -19.52 6.74 18.87
CA LEU A 513 -19.52 7.79 19.88
C LEU A 513 -18.17 8.50 19.99
N GLY A 514 -17.09 7.93 19.43
CA GLY A 514 -15.75 8.52 19.51
C GLY A 514 -15.16 8.44 20.92
N LEU A 515 -15.53 7.42 21.70
CA LEU A 515 -15.02 7.26 23.06
C LEU A 515 -13.50 7.00 23.03
N PRO A 516 -12.71 7.59 23.93
CA PRO A 516 -11.36 7.13 24.20
C PRO A 516 -11.30 5.59 24.35
N GLY A 517 -10.42 4.96 23.59
CA GLY A 517 -10.30 3.49 23.50
C GLY A 517 -11.18 2.81 22.45
N GLU A 518 -12.20 3.47 21.91
CA GLU A 518 -13.13 2.90 20.92
C GLU A 518 -12.41 2.33 19.69
N ASP A 519 -11.50 3.10 19.08
CA ASP A 519 -10.73 2.66 17.91
C ASP A 519 -9.87 1.41 18.18
N LYS A 520 -9.34 1.27 19.40
CA LYS A 520 -8.47 0.15 19.79
C LYS A 520 -9.27 -1.14 19.95
N TYR A 521 -10.48 -1.04 20.53
CA TYR A 521 -11.31 -2.18 20.86
C TYR A 521 -12.43 -2.43 19.84
N TRP A 522 -12.50 -1.63 18.77
CA TRP A 522 -13.36 -1.89 17.63
C TRP A 522 -13.07 -3.28 17.06
N GLN A 523 -14.09 -4.14 16.98
CA GLN A 523 -13.98 -5.55 16.57
C GLN A 523 -13.15 -6.44 17.52
N ASN A 524 -12.68 -5.89 18.65
CA ASN A 524 -12.00 -6.57 19.76
C ASN A 524 -12.79 -6.37 21.06
N GLY A 525 -14.11 -6.57 20.97
CA GLY A 525 -15.06 -6.38 22.07
C GLY A 525 -16.08 -5.26 21.84
N ILE A 526 -15.90 -4.40 20.84
CA ILE A 526 -16.93 -3.45 20.40
C ILE A 526 -17.52 -3.87 19.04
N SER A 527 -18.85 -3.90 18.94
CA SER A 527 -19.60 -4.20 17.72
C SER A 527 -20.74 -3.20 17.50
N ALA A 528 -21.21 -3.08 16.26
CA ALA A 528 -22.43 -2.36 15.90
C ALA A 528 -23.54 -3.26 15.35
N CYS A 529 -23.35 -4.59 15.41
CA CYS A 529 -24.34 -5.58 14.99
C CYS A 529 -24.41 -6.72 16.02
N ALA A 530 -25.33 -6.61 16.97
CA ALA A 530 -25.56 -7.69 17.94
C ALA A 530 -25.95 -9.02 17.30
N VAL A 531 -26.73 -8.99 16.21
CA VAL A 531 -27.18 -10.20 15.51
C VAL A 531 -26.03 -10.92 14.81
N CYS A 532 -25.06 -10.16 14.30
CA CYS A 532 -23.91 -10.69 13.59
C CYS A 532 -22.90 -11.29 14.58
N ASP A 533 -22.51 -10.51 15.59
CA ASP A 533 -21.33 -10.81 16.41
C ASP A 533 -21.69 -11.36 17.78
N GLY A 534 -22.95 -11.21 18.23
CA GLY A 534 -23.35 -11.55 19.59
C GLY A 534 -23.19 -13.02 19.98
N ALA A 535 -23.07 -13.92 19.00
CA ALA A 535 -22.83 -15.34 19.19
C ALA A 535 -21.34 -15.73 19.24
N VAL A 536 -20.42 -14.83 18.86
CA VAL A 536 -18.99 -15.08 18.78
C VAL A 536 -18.45 -15.51 20.16
N PRO A 537 -17.50 -16.48 20.24
CA PRO A 537 -17.06 -17.07 21.50
C PRO A 537 -16.63 -16.08 22.59
N ILE A 538 -16.09 -14.92 22.22
CA ILE A 538 -15.60 -13.90 23.16
C ILE A 538 -16.71 -13.28 24.03
N PHE A 539 -17.96 -13.29 23.57
CA PHE A 539 -19.11 -12.71 24.30
C PHE A 539 -19.90 -13.76 25.11
N ARG A 540 -19.62 -15.04 24.91
CA ARG A 540 -20.38 -16.13 25.54
C ARG A 540 -20.18 -16.12 27.05
N ASN A 541 -21.29 -16.09 27.78
CA ASN A 541 -21.37 -16.03 29.24
C ASN A 541 -20.61 -14.86 29.86
N LYS A 542 -20.52 -13.73 29.15
CA LYS A 542 -19.88 -12.49 29.62
C LYS A 542 -20.89 -11.36 29.86
N PRO A 543 -20.57 -10.37 30.73
CA PRO A 543 -21.35 -9.15 30.84
C PRO A 543 -21.20 -8.30 29.58
N LEU A 544 -22.33 -7.90 29.00
CA LEU A 544 -22.39 -7.12 27.77
C LEU A 544 -23.12 -5.79 28.02
N VAL A 545 -22.77 -4.78 27.24
CA VAL A 545 -23.38 -3.46 27.27
C VAL A 545 -23.96 -3.12 25.91
N VAL A 546 -25.17 -2.56 25.88
CA VAL A 546 -25.78 -1.97 24.69
C VAL A 546 -25.94 -0.48 24.93
N ILE A 547 -25.49 0.36 23.99
CA ILE A 547 -25.78 1.80 24.03
C ILE A 547 -26.85 2.11 22.99
N GLY A 548 -28.00 2.61 23.46
CA GLY A 548 -29.15 2.92 22.62
C GLY A 548 -30.46 2.91 23.42
N GLY A 549 -31.51 3.52 22.87
CA GLY A 549 -32.81 3.61 23.55
C GLY A 549 -34.03 3.44 22.65
N GLY A 550 -33.85 3.13 21.36
CA GLY A 550 -34.92 2.85 20.41
C GLY A 550 -35.30 1.37 20.35
N ASP A 551 -36.21 1.00 19.44
CA ASP A 551 -36.62 -0.40 19.26
C ASP A 551 -35.45 -1.32 18.90
N SER A 552 -34.54 -0.89 18.02
CA SER A 552 -33.34 -1.67 17.68
C SER A 552 -32.49 -1.99 18.91
N ALA A 553 -32.31 -1.02 19.82
CA ALA A 553 -31.55 -1.25 21.05
C ALA A 553 -32.23 -2.27 21.97
N ALA A 554 -33.56 -2.25 22.03
CA ALA A 554 -34.32 -3.23 22.80
C ALA A 554 -34.23 -4.63 22.19
N GLU A 555 -34.39 -4.75 20.86
CA GLU A 555 -34.28 -6.01 20.13
C GLU A 555 -32.88 -6.63 20.24
N GLU A 556 -31.84 -5.83 20.02
CA GLU A 556 -30.45 -6.26 20.12
C GLU A 556 -30.08 -6.67 21.54
N ALA A 557 -30.50 -5.90 22.55
CA ALA A 557 -30.27 -6.26 23.94
C ALA A 557 -30.95 -7.60 24.29
N MET A 558 -32.21 -7.80 23.89
CA MET A 558 -32.91 -9.07 24.07
C MET A 558 -32.21 -10.22 23.34
N PHE A 559 -31.74 -10.01 22.11
CA PHE A 559 -30.98 -11.03 21.38
C PHE A 559 -29.71 -11.46 22.14
N LEU A 560 -28.93 -10.50 22.64
CA LEU A 560 -27.67 -10.76 23.36
C LEU A 560 -27.86 -11.55 24.65
N THR A 561 -29.03 -11.50 25.29
CA THR A 561 -29.32 -12.28 26.51
C THR A 561 -29.23 -13.80 26.33
N LYS A 562 -29.30 -14.27 25.07
CA LYS A 562 -29.13 -15.69 24.71
C LYS A 562 -27.69 -16.15 24.88
N TYR A 563 -26.73 -15.23 24.77
CA TYR A 563 -25.29 -15.52 24.74
C TYR A 563 -24.56 -14.95 25.95
N GLY A 564 -24.85 -13.70 26.33
CA GLY A 564 -24.26 -13.03 27.49
C GLY A 564 -24.78 -13.54 28.83
N SER A 565 -23.99 -13.33 29.88
CA SER A 565 -24.42 -13.60 31.27
C SER A 565 -25.44 -12.56 31.73
N HIS A 566 -25.24 -11.30 31.38
CA HIS A 566 -26.12 -10.17 31.67
C HIS A 566 -25.94 -9.05 30.64
N VAL A 567 -26.99 -8.28 30.33
CA VAL A 567 -26.96 -7.18 29.37
C VAL A 567 -27.35 -5.87 30.05
N THR A 568 -26.45 -4.90 30.06
CA THR A 568 -26.72 -3.55 30.56
C THR A 568 -27.04 -2.62 29.39
N VAL A 569 -28.20 -1.98 29.40
CA VAL A 569 -28.59 -1.01 28.35
C VAL A 569 -28.41 0.40 28.88
N LEU A 570 -27.54 1.19 28.25
CA LEU A 570 -27.32 2.58 28.61
C LEU A 570 -28.18 3.51 27.75
N VAL A 571 -29.00 4.31 28.43
CA VAL A 571 -29.90 5.27 27.82
C VAL A 571 -29.50 6.66 28.30
N ARG A 572 -29.12 7.54 27.37
CA ARG A 572 -28.63 8.90 27.69
C ARG A 572 -29.67 9.86 28.30
N ARG A 573 -30.93 9.42 28.43
CA ARG A 573 -32.06 10.19 28.97
C ARG A 573 -32.79 9.35 30.01
N ASP A 574 -33.78 9.95 30.66
CA ASP A 574 -34.66 9.36 31.67
C ASP A 574 -35.75 8.44 31.10
N LYS A 575 -35.81 8.26 29.77
CA LYS A 575 -36.82 7.44 29.09
C LYS A 575 -36.29 6.72 27.85
N LEU A 576 -36.92 5.59 27.52
CA LEU A 576 -36.73 4.89 26.24
C LEU A 576 -37.51 5.59 25.12
N ARG A 577 -36.93 5.60 23.91
CA ARG A 577 -37.63 5.96 22.66
C ARG A 577 -38.34 4.74 22.04
N ALA A 578 -37.97 3.53 22.46
CA ALA A 578 -38.61 2.29 22.02
C ALA A 578 -40.13 2.34 22.19
N SER A 579 -40.84 1.65 21.30
CA SER A 579 -42.27 1.41 21.38
C SER A 579 -42.65 0.84 22.75
N SER A 580 -43.87 1.12 23.21
CA SER A 580 -44.35 0.73 24.55
C SER A 580 -44.22 -0.78 24.81
N ILE A 581 -44.47 -1.60 23.78
CA ILE A 581 -44.34 -3.05 23.86
C ILE A 581 -42.87 -3.47 24.01
N MET A 582 -41.96 -2.88 23.23
CA MET A 582 -40.52 -3.20 23.34
C MET A 582 -39.92 -2.72 24.65
N ALA A 583 -40.27 -1.50 25.09
CA ALA A 583 -39.84 -0.98 26.39
C ALA A 583 -40.30 -1.90 27.52
N LYS A 584 -41.56 -2.35 27.52
CA LYS A 584 -42.09 -3.27 28.53
C LYS A 584 -41.32 -4.60 28.53
N ARG A 585 -41.08 -5.20 27.36
CA ARG A 585 -40.33 -6.46 27.24
C ARG A 585 -38.90 -6.32 27.77
N LEU A 586 -38.22 -5.25 27.40
CA LEU A 586 -36.84 -4.98 27.81
C LEU A 586 -36.73 -4.82 29.33
N LEU A 587 -37.61 -4.01 29.92
CA LEU A 587 -37.62 -3.72 31.36
C LEU A 587 -38.04 -4.94 32.21
N SER A 588 -38.84 -5.87 31.67
CA SER A 588 -39.25 -7.08 32.39
C SER A 588 -38.24 -8.24 32.30
N HIS A 589 -37.17 -8.11 31.50
CA HIS A 589 -36.27 -9.21 31.23
C HIS A 589 -35.24 -9.41 32.36
N LYS A 590 -35.17 -10.62 32.94
CA LYS A 590 -34.35 -10.91 34.14
C LYS A 590 -32.83 -10.72 33.95
N LYS A 591 -32.32 -10.91 32.74
CA LYS A 591 -30.90 -10.69 32.39
C LYS A 591 -30.59 -9.29 31.85
N VAL A 592 -31.53 -8.36 31.94
CA VAL A 592 -31.35 -7.00 31.42
C VAL A 592 -31.43 -6.00 32.57
N THR A 593 -30.50 -5.04 32.57
CA THR A 593 -30.59 -3.85 33.41
C THR A 593 -30.54 -2.62 32.52
N VAL A 594 -31.56 -1.78 32.58
CA VAL A 594 -31.57 -0.49 31.87
C VAL A 594 -31.07 0.60 32.82
N ARG A 595 -30.00 1.29 32.44
CA ARG A 595 -29.50 2.48 33.14
C ARG A 595 -29.87 3.73 32.37
N PHE A 596 -30.86 4.45 32.91
CA PHE A 596 -31.26 5.76 32.41
C PHE A 596 -30.24 6.83 32.79
N ASN A 597 -30.29 7.97 32.08
CA ASN A 597 -29.39 9.10 32.28
C ASN A 597 -27.91 8.69 32.33
N THR A 598 -27.51 7.69 31.54
CA THR A 598 -26.15 7.15 31.59
C THR A 598 -25.54 7.14 30.20
N VAL A 599 -24.29 7.61 30.08
CA VAL A 599 -23.51 7.63 28.84
C VAL A 599 -22.16 6.93 29.03
N GLY A 600 -21.61 6.35 27.98
CA GLY A 600 -20.23 5.86 27.97
C GLY A 600 -19.22 7.03 27.92
N VAL A 601 -18.08 6.86 28.56
CA VAL A 601 -16.99 7.85 28.64
C VAL A 601 -15.70 7.30 28.05
N GLU A 602 -15.28 6.09 28.41
CA GLU A 602 -14.01 5.50 27.99
C GLU A 602 -14.12 3.98 27.93
N VAL A 603 -13.54 3.36 26.90
CA VAL A 603 -13.43 1.90 26.78
C VAL A 603 -12.04 1.45 27.21
N LYS A 604 -12.00 0.47 28.12
CA LYS A 604 -10.76 -0.13 28.64
C LYS A 604 -10.72 -1.61 28.31
N GLY A 605 -9.51 -2.13 28.21
CA GLY A 605 -9.28 -3.53 27.86
C GLY A 605 -8.09 -4.14 28.57
N ASP A 606 -7.96 -5.45 28.41
CA ASP A 606 -6.91 -6.24 29.03
C ASP A 606 -5.56 -6.15 28.27
N ALA A 607 -4.54 -6.83 28.81
CA ALA A 607 -3.22 -6.90 28.21
C ALA A 607 -3.19 -7.68 26.88
N LYS A 608 -4.23 -8.45 26.56
CA LYS A 608 -4.36 -9.22 25.32
C LYS A 608 -5.04 -8.41 24.21
N GLY A 609 -5.50 -7.20 24.50
CA GLY A 609 -6.10 -6.30 23.53
C GLY A 609 -7.62 -6.42 23.41
N LEU A 610 -8.30 -7.14 24.31
CA LEU A 610 -9.76 -7.27 24.33
C LEU A 610 -10.40 -6.28 25.30
N MET A 611 -11.58 -5.78 24.96
CA MET A 611 -12.39 -4.98 25.87
C MET A 611 -12.71 -5.77 27.16
N SER A 612 -12.58 -5.10 28.30
CA SER A 612 -12.91 -5.68 29.61
C SER A 612 -13.76 -4.77 30.48
N HIS A 613 -13.71 -3.44 30.26
CA HIS A 613 -14.46 -2.49 31.07
C HIS A 613 -14.95 -1.30 30.24
N LEU A 614 -16.05 -0.70 30.68
CA LEU A 614 -16.59 0.56 30.17
C LEU A 614 -16.72 1.56 31.33
N VAL A 615 -16.07 2.71 31.21
CA VAL A 615 -16.33 3.85 32.09
C VAL A 615 -17.62 4.50 31.63
N VAL A 616 -18.57 4.70 32.55
CA VAL A 616 -19.85 5.34 32.31
C VAL A 616 -20.02 6.54 33.21
N LYS A 617 -20.86 7.48 32.80
CA LYS A 617 -21.21 8.68 33.54
C LYS A 617 -22.70 8.85 33.62
N ASP A 618 -23.18 9.11 34.83
CA ASP A 618 -24.54 9.58 35.06
C ASP A 618 -24.63 11.06 34.68
N THR A 619 -25.54 11.39 33.76
CA THR A 619 -25.69 12.73 33.19
C THR A 619 -26.42 13.71 34.10
N VAL A 620 -27.05 13.24 35.18
CA VAL A 620 -27.75 14.08 36.17
C VAL A 620 -26.82 14.40 37.34
N THR A 621 -26.14 13.38 37.88
CA THR A 621 -25.28 13.53 39.06
C THR A 621 -23.83 13.84 38.70
N GLY A 622 -23.42 13.57 37.46
CA GLY A 622 -22.04 13.72 37.00
C GLY A 622 -21.08 12.62 37.48
N ARG A 623 -21.55 11.65 38.27
CA ARG A 623 -20.73 10.57 38.82
C ARG A 623 -20.27 9.61 37.73
N GLU A 624 -18.98 9.28 37.76
CA GLU A 624 -18.38 8.26 36.90
C GLU A 624 -18.22 6.93 37.64
N GLU A 625 -18.37 5.84 36.89
CA GLU A 625 -18.27 4.47 37.38
C GLU A 625 -17.62 3.59 36.31
N THR A 626 -16.81 2.61 36.70
CA THR A 626 -16.26 1.62 35.77
C THR A 626 -17.07 0.34 35.87
N LEU A 627 -17.69 -0.06 34.76
CA LEU A 627 -18.45 -1.31 34.64
C LEU A 627 -17.57 -2.39 34.03
N GLU A 628 -17.64 -3.61 34.57
CA GLU A 628 -17.14 -4.80 33.88
C GLU A 628 -18.02 -5.05 32.64
N ALA A 629 -17.39 -5.09 31.48
CA ALA A 629 -18.07 -5.25 30.20
C ALA A 629 -17.09 -5.86 29.18
N ASN A 630 -17.28 -7.12 28.83
CA ASN A 630 -16.45 -7.78 27.80
C ASN A 630 -17.00 -7.57 26.39
N GLY A 631 -18.17 -6.92 26.27
CA GLY A 631 -18.74 -6.53 25.00
C GLY A 631 -19.50 -5.22 25.08
N LEU A 632 -19.33 -4.37 24.07
CA LEU A 632 -20.10 -3.15 23.86
C LEU A 632 -20.74 -3.19 22.47
N PHE A 633 -22.06 -3.02 22.42
CA PHE A 633 -22.86 -3.02 21.20
C PHE A 633 -23.52 -1.66 20.98
N TYR A 634 -23.25 -1.04 19.83
CA TYR A 634 -23.87 0.22 19.44
C TYR A 634 -25.18 0.01 18.70
N ALA A 635 -26.27 0.43 19.33
CA ALA A 635 -27.61 0.48 18.74
C ALA A 635 -28.10 1.94 18.59
N ILE A 636 -27.22 2.80 18.06
CA ILE A 636 -27.45 4.25 17.87
C ILE A 636 -27.70 4.65 16.40
N GLY A 637 -27.82 3.66 15.51
CA GLY A 637 -28.14 3.85 14.09
C GLY A 637 -26.91 3.80 13.18
N HIS A 638 -27.16 3.96 11.89
CA HIS A 638 -26.16 3.94 10.83
C HIS A 638 -26.43 5.11 9.87
N ASP A 639 -25.38 5.61 9.23
CA ASP A 639 -25.46 6.64 8.19
C ASP A 639 -25.27 5.97 6.81
N PRO A 640 -26.31 5.93 5.95
CA PRO A 640 -26.19 5.36 4.62
C PRO A 640 -25.31 6.24 3.72
N ALA A 641 -24.53 5.60 2.85
CA ALA A 641 -23.57 6.29 1.98
C ALA A 641 -24.24 6.89 0.72
N THR A 642 -25.20 7.80 0.92
CA THR A 642 -26.06 8.37 -0.14
C THR A 642 -25.66 9.77 -0.59
N ASN A 643 -24.57 10.34 -0.05
CA ASN A 643 -24.10 11.69 -0.40
C ASN A 643 -23.92 11.90 -1.91
N LEU A 644 -23.46 10.88 -2.64
CA LEU A 644 -23.26 10.90 -4.09
C LEU A 644 -24.56 11.16 -4.89
N VAL A 645 -25.71 10.81 -4.32
CA VAL A 645 -27.03 10.84 -4.98
C VAL A 645 -28.06 11.69 -4.23
N ARG A 646 -27.61 12.45 -3.23
CA ARG A 646 -28.47 13.33 -2.43
C ARG A 646 -29.20 14.33 -3.33
N GLY A 647 -30.52 14.36 -3.22
CA GLY A 647 -31.38 15.23 -4.05
C GLY A 647 -31.58 14.76 -5.49
N GLN A 648 -30.96 13.63 -5.91
CA GLN A 648 -31.14 13.03 -7.23
C GLN A 648 -32.01 11.76 -7.18
N LEU A 649 -32.03 11.06 -6.04
CA LEU A 649 -32.89 9.92 -5.76
C LEU A 649 -33.78 10.20 -4.55
N GLU A 650 -34.98 9.64 -4.56
CA GLU A 650 -35.83 9.51 -3.38
C GLU A 650 -35.12 8.73 -2.27
N THR A 651 -35.03 9.34 -1.10
CA THR A 651 -34.53 8.72 0.13
C THR A 651 -35.58 8.82 1.23
N ASP A 652 -35.57 7.87 2.16
CA ASP A 652 -36.42 7.96 3.34
C ASP A 652 -35.92 9.02 4.33
N GLU A 653 -36.65 9.20 5.44
CA GLU A 653 -36.32 10.18 6.49
C GLU A 653 -34.94 9.94 7.14
N ASP A 654 -34.43 8.71 7.09
CA ASP A 654 -33.13 8.31 7.63
C ASP A 654 -32.01 8.42 6.56
N GLY A 655 -32.34 8.79 5.33
CA GLY A 655 -31.42 9.00 4.21
C GLY A 655 -31.09 7.75 3.38
N TYR A 656 -31.79 6.62 3.58
CA TYR A 656 -31.61 5.40 2.79
C TYR A 656 -32.31 5.53 1.44
N VAL A 657 -31.73 4.95 0.38
CA VAL A 657 -32.34 4.99 -0.96
C VAL A 657 -33.63 4.17 -0.96
N VAL A 658 -34.74 4.79 -1.42
CA VAL A 658 -36.01 4.08 -1.54
C VAL A 658 -36.00 3.24 -2.81
N THR A 659 -36.27 1.94 -2.66
CA THR A 659 -36.48 1.01 -3.78
C THR A 659 -37.91 0.49 -3.79
N LYS A 660 -38.45 0.17 -4.97
CA LYS A 660 -39.77 -0.48 -5.07
C LYS A 660 -39.73 -1.84 -4.35
N PRO A 661 -40.67 -2.12 -3.43
CA PRO A 661 -40.67 -3.36 -2.65
C PRO A 661 -40.53 -4.62 -3.51
N GLY A 662 -39.62 -5.50 -3.11
CA GLY A 662 -39.32 -6.74 -3.84
C GLY A 662 -38.40 -6.57 -5.06
N THR A 663 -37.88 -5.37 -5.32
CA THR A 663 -36.97 -5.08 -6.44
C THR A 663 -35.80 -4.19 -6.00
N THR A 664 -34.84 -3.94 -6.89
CA THR A 664 -33.74 -2.97 -6.69
C THR A 664 -33.99 -1.62 -7.39
N LEU A 665 -35.17 -1.41 -7.96
CA LEU A 665 -35.50 -0.22 -8.75
C LEU A 665 -35.65 1.02 -7.87
N THR A 666 -34.93 2.08 -8.20
CA THR A 666 -35.04 3.40 -7.54
C THR A 666 -36.08 4.29 -8.25
N SER A 667 -36.20 5.53 -7.78
CA SER A 667 -37.01 6.59 -8.40
C SER A 667 -36.53 7.01 -9.80
N VAL A 668 -35.24 6.80 -10.14
CA VAL A 668 -34.69 7.10 -11.46
C VAL A 668 -34.54 5.81 -12.27
N LYS A 669 -35.24 5.72 -13.41
CA LYS A 669 -35.15 4.56 -14.31
C LYS A 669 -33.69 4.30 -14.68
N GLY A 670 -33.25 3.04 -14.58
CA GLY A 670 -31.88 2.57 -14.87
C GLY A 670 -30.83 2.91 -13.81
N VAL A 671 -31.26 3.41 -12.64
CA VAL A 671 -30.46 3.45 -11.42
C VAL A 671 -31.04 2.44 -10.45
N PHE A 672 -30.19 1.58 -9.91
CA PHE A 672 -30.54 0.52 -8.98
C PHE A 672 -29.79 0.69 -7.66
N ALA A 673 -30.36 0.21 -6.57
CA ALA A 673 -29.71 0.21 -5.25
C ALA A 673 -29.77 -1.17 -4.59
N ALA A 674 -28.65 -1.61 -4.01
CA ALA A 674 -28.54 -2.90 -3.35
C ALA A 674 -27.57 -2.85 -2.15
N GLY A 675 -27.77 -3.77 -1.21
CA GLY A 675 -27.06 -3.80 0.07
C GLY A 675 -27.49 -2.69 1.03
N ASP A 676 -26.62 -2.41 1.99
CA ASP A 676 -26.93 -1.55 3.15
C ASP A 676 -27.24 -0.08 2.80
N VAL A 677 -27.03 0.35 1.55
CA VAL A 677 -27.44 1.71 1.11
C VAL A 677 -28.97 1.86 1.05
N GLN A 678 -29.70 0.75 0.98
CA GLN A 678 -31.17 0.71 1.00
C GLN A 678 -31.73 -0.23 2.09
N ASP A 679 -30.99 -1.27 2.49
CA ASP A 679 -31.40 -2.12 3.62
C ASP A 679 -31.01 -1.50 4.97
N LYS A 680 -31.99 -0.92 5.65
CA LYS A 680 -31.82 -0.43 7.04
C LYS A 680 -32.18 -1.46 8.12
N ARG A 681 -32.70 -2.63 7.74
CA ARG A 681 -33.29 -3.62 8.67
C ARG A 681 -32.33 -4.76 8.99
N TYR A 682 -31.75 -5.41 7.99
CA TYR A 682 -30.94 -6.61 8.21
C TYR A 682 -29.45 -6.28 8.23
N ARG A 683 -28.93 -5.63 7.18
CA ARG A 683 -27.51 -5.23 7.05
C ARG A 683 -26.52 -6.36 7.32
N GLN A 684 -26.86 -7.57 6.86
CA GLN A 684 -25.98 -8.73 6.97
C GLN A 684 -25.25 -8.96 5.65
N ALA A 685 -24.04 -9.49 5.72
CA ALA A 685 -23.26 -9.81 4.52
C ALA A 685 -24.05 -10.66 3.52
N ILE A 686 -24.79 -11.67 4.02
CA ILE A 686 -25.59 -12.56 3.17
C ILE A 686 -26.85 -11.89 2.61
N THR A 687 -27.52 -11.03 3.36
CA THR A 687 -28.69 -10.29 2.83
C THR A 687 -28.25 -9.28 1.77
N SER A 688 -27.14 -8.58 2.02
CA SER A 688 -26.48 -7.70 1.04
C SER A 688 -26.10 -8.44 -0.24
N ALA A 689 -25.49 -9.62 -0.13
CA ALA A 689 -25.17 -10.46 -1.30
C ALA A 689 -26.43 -10.89 -2.05
N GLY A 690 -27.46 -11.36 -1.35
CA GLY A 690 -28.69 -11.87 -1.95
C GLY A 690 -29.55 -10.80 -2.62
N MET A 691 -29.49 -9.54 -2.17
CA MET A 691 -30.38 -8.48 -2.65
C MET A 691 -30.19 -8.13 -4.13
N TRP A 692 -28.99 -8.35 -4.68
CA TRP A 692 -28.77 -8.17 -6.11
C TRP A 692 -29.39 -9.27 -6.98
N CYS A 693 -29.50 -10.50 -6.47
CA CYS A 693 -30.06 -11.63 -7.23
C CYS A 693 -31.53 -11.39 -7.69
N LEU A 694 -32.19 -10.37 -7.13
CA LEU A 694 -33.54 -9.92 -7.49
C LEU A 694 -33.62 -9.24 -8.87
N LEU A 695 -32.50 -8.87 -9.50
CA LEU A 695 -32.47 -8.14 -10.78
C LEU A 695 -32.65 -9.04 -12.03
N LEU A 696 -32.61 -10.37 -11.90
CA LEU A 696 -32.53 -11.30 -13.04
C LEU A 696 -33.85 -11.58 -13.79
N ARG A 697 -34.85 -10.69 -13.71
CA ARG A 697 -36.07 -10.79 -14.54
C ARG A 697 -36.45 -9.47 -15.18
#